data_AF-D2ZNR7-F1
#
_entry.id   AF-D2ZNR7-F1
#
_cell.length_a   1.000
_cell.length_b   1.000
_cell.length_c   1.000
_cell.angle_alpha   90.00
_cell.angle_beta   90.00
_cell.angle_gamma   90.00
#
_symmetry.space_group_name_H-M   'P 1'
#
loop_
_entity.id
_entity.type
_entity.pdbx_description
1 polymer ?
#
loop_
_entity_poly.entity_id
_entity_poly.type
_entity_poly.pdbx_seq_one_letter_code
_entity_poly.pdbx_strand_id
1 'polypeptide(L)'
;MSYEEIYETYQEVAKEHINRDLFNHSSEDAAKTIEDIKNNKIAIYTAFTGDYDTLKEPEVIDENCDYICFTDNPNLESDTWKIIQMDESTLDNNRKAKQYKLLPHKYLKDYKYSFWLDGTFRIKGSIREYIYKNIKASSPMLCVVHTERDCVYEEYEASKIIPRYPRAVMEEQINYYKNQGFPKKYGLGVMGAIFRKHNDPAIIKVMEDWWEENIRFTNQDQLSFAYVCWKNDFHPSVSLIYYWDNEYWAKDKGDYHHKVVFSMPITSDNLRAKIGAQVENMDLGDTIELSKEEMYLLINDVKGMAGYRIDTAGRVGYLQNEYNTFLNSNSLKLTKPLRVAGDVARKVKNNHIFEFVKHKHAEENIHIYDTIKHFGIFDEAEYKKLHGEVGDAVLHFIEEGSKTDHIDDKLKYINPIFDLYYYISSNNISSDEDPLIHYITKGFNKKLAINRNYPNFVEYLHGNLHEQLDAFVTKRIKEKLADESYISDSKILIDYIHTNHEFKTDTIKVGVFLEDNFDNMNACPFIRIHSLFKELSKSGDYHFFVYGQEILPLIDVNQIIKSKIFDVIVIQRVNPYSTKIAKKAKQHGIKLVYETDDDFLDINPSNPSFNYIQGNLSNIKKLVSAADEIVVSTSELKRRFDSLNLSGNVTIIRNYYLDNVLPLKGFSYKGNNYVKIGYFGTMTHNNDLELIHNVILRLKDIFSKKGIQVDLEIIGASIDENADWFNVKKIPYYPMSMATFMKWISARANWDIGIIPLVNTEFNKCKSELKYIEFTALGVPVVASDVDVYKNTIEDGVTGFLANSEDEWVNKLSRLIEDPTLRHGILNNARDDILKNYDLRSRAKQWDEIFKRGS
;
A
#
# COMPACT_ATOMS: atom_id res chain seq x y z
N MET A 1 -9.10 -19.46 -12.74
CA MET A 1 -8.09 -20.51 -12.83
C MET A 1 -8.75 -21.72 -12.25
N SER A 2 -8.85 -22.80 -13.02
CA SER A 2 -9.11 -24.09 -12.41
C SER A 2 -8.01 -24.36 -11.37
N TYR A 3 -8.27 -25.21 -10.38
CA TYR A 3 -7.24 -25.57 -9.40
C TYR A 3 -5.94 -25.99 -10.12
N GLU A 4 -6.06 -26.67 -11.25
CA GLU A 4 -4.95 -27.10 -12.12
C GLU A 4 -4.14 -25.92 -12.68
N GLU A 5 -4.75 -24.83 -13.15
CA GLU A 5 -4.00 -23.67 -13.68
C GLU A 5 -3.31 -22.85 -12.57
N ILE A 6 -3.92 -22.74 -11.38
CA ILE A 6 -3.28 -22.14 -10.21
C ILE A 6 -2.07 -22.99 -9.84
N TYR A 7 -2.30 -24.30 -9.80
CA TYR A 7 -1.30 -25.29 -9.47
C TYR A 7 -0.16 -25.29 -10.49
N GLU A 8 -0.42 -25.18 -11.79
CA GLU A 8 0.61 -25.10 -12.84
C GLU A 8 1.44 -23.82 -12.76
N THR A 9 0.79 -22.65 -12.63
CA THR A 9 1.49 -21.36 -12.45
C THR A 9 2.32 -21.38 -11.17
N TYR A 10 1.74 -21.92 -10.09
CA TYR A 10 2.44 -22.14 -8.84
C TYR A 10 3.64 -23.06 -9.04
N GLN A 11 3.50 -24.19 -9.75
CA GLN A 11 4.59 -25.13 -10.00
C GLN A 11 5.73 -24.46 -10.76
N GLU A 12 5.45 -23.60 -11.75
CA GLU A 12 6.49 -22.88 -12.49
C GLU A 12 7.26 -21.89 -11.59
N VAL A 13 6.54 -21.04 -10.85
CA VAL A 13 7.14 -20.02 -9.97
C VAL A 13 7.86 -20.67 -8.79
N ALA A 14 7.24 -21.67 -8.18
CA ALA A 14 7.80 -22.42 -7.05
C ALA A 14 9.07 -23.19 -7.47
N LYS A 15 9.13 -23.73 -8.70
CA LYS A 15 10.35 -24.36 -9.24
C LYS A 15 11.51 -23.39 -9.40
N GLU A 16 11.25 -22.11 -9.64
CA GLU A 16 12.31 -21.09 -9.61
C GLU A 16 12.70 -20.78 -8.16
N HIS A 17 11.71 -20.48 -7.32
CA HIS A 17 11.92 -19.99 -5.96
C HIS A 17 12.55 -21.02 -5.01
N ILE A 18 12.33 -22.32 -5.27
CA ILE A 18 12.92 -23.37 -4.46
C ILE A 18 14.44 -23.37 -4.52
N ASN A 19 15.05 -22.80 -5.56
CA ASN A 19 16.51 -22.76 -5.74
C ASN A 19 17.18 -21.55 -5.07
N ARG A 20 16.45 -20.76 -4.27
CA ARG A 20 17.00 -19.59 -3.59
C ARG A 20 17.85 -19.99 -2.38
N ASP A 21 18.81 -19.13 -2.03
CA ASP A 21 19.82 -19.35 -0.99
C ASP A 21 19.23 -19.69 0.38
N LEU A 22 18.00 -19.24 0.69
CA LEU A 22 17.30 -19.57 1.92
C LEU A 22 17.19 -21.07 2.15
N PHE A 23 17.00 -21.87 1.10
CA PHE A 23 16.61 -23.28 1.25
C PHE A 23 17.78 -24.24 1.18
N ASN A 24 17.62 -25.41 1.82
CA ASN A 24 18.59 -26.49 1.74
C ASN A 24 18.46 -27.26 0.42
N HIS A 25 19.51 -27.21 -0.41
CA HIS A 25 19.60 -27.88 -1.72
C HIS A 25 20.35 -29.21 -1.69
N SER A 26 20.66 -29.76 -0.52
CA SER A 26 21.39 -31.03 -0.40
C SER A 26 20.66 -32.16 -1.12
N SER A 27 21.40 -32.91 -1.95
CA SER A 27 20.92 -34.14 -2.61
C SER A 27 21.01 -35.38 -1.72
N GLU A 28 21.50 -35.24 -0.48
CA GLU A 28 21.58 -36.34 0.47
C GLU A 28 20.19 -36.81 0.90
N ASP A 29 20.06 -38.13 1.12
CA ASP A 29 18.81 -38.76 1.53
C ASP A 29 18.49 -38.54 3.02
N ALA A 30 17.23 -38.21 3.33
CA ALA A 30 16.75 -37.94 4.67
C ALA A 30 16.32 -39.21 5.44
N ALA A 31 16.63 -40.42 4.96
CA ALA A 31 16.19 -41.70 5.53
C ALA A 31 16.37 -41.82 7.05
N LYS A 32 17.52 -41.39 7.60
CA LYS A 32 17.76 -41.42 9.05
C LYS A 32 16.81 -40.49 9.81
N THR A 33 16.59 -39.28 9.30
CA THR A 33 15.65 -38.31 9.89
C THR A 33 14.22 -38.83 9.81
N ILE A 34 13.84 -39.41 8.67
CA ILE A 34 12.51 -40.01 8.46
C ILE A 34 12.27 -41.16 9.45
N GLU A 35 13.27 -42.03 9.64
CA GLU A 35 13.19 -43.14 10.58
C GLU A 35 13.07 -42.65 12.03
N ASP A 36 13.81 -41.60 12.40
CA ASP A 36 13.68 -40.96 13.72
C ASP A 36 12.28 -40.35 13.91
N ILE A 37 11.73 -39.67 12.89
CA ILE A 37 10.36 -39.14 12.92
C ILE A 37 9.33 -40.26 13.05
N LYS A 38 9.53 -41.42 12.39
CA LYS A 38 8.59 -42.55 12.51
C LYS A 38 8.49 -43.12 13.91
N ASN A 39 9.57 -43.04 14.69
CA ASN A 39 9.68 -43.58 16.04
C ASN A 39 9.26 -42.57 17.12
N ASN A 40 8.79 -41.37 16.76
CA ASN A 40 8.39 -40.32 17.69
C ASN A 40 7.01 -39.75 17.34
N LYS A 41 6.23 -39.39 18.36
CA LYS A 41 4.98 -38.65 18.16
C LYS A 41 5.25 -37.22 17.66
N ILE A 42 4.32 -36.69 16.87
CA ILE A 42 4.35 -35.30 16.39
C ILE A 42 3.20 -34.51 17.00
N ALA A 43 3.49 -33.33 17.56
CA ALA A 43 2.44 -32.38 17.94
C ALA A 43 2.00 -31.56 16.71
N ILE A 44 0.80 -31.82 16.19
CA ILE A 44 0.17 -30.99 15.17
C ILE A 44 -0.60 -29.90 15.93
N TYR A 45 -0.31 -28.63 15.67
CA TYR A 45 -0.84 -27.57 16.50
C TYR A 45 -1.17 -26.27 15.78
N THR A 46 -2.12 -25.55 16.36
CA THR A 46 -2.62 -24.25 15.89
C THR A 46 -2.94 -23.33 17.08
N ALA A 47 -3.23 -22.06 16.81
CA ALA A 47 -3.62 -21.10 17.83
C ALA A 47 -4.73 -20.17 17.32
N PHE A 48 -5.75 -19.96 18.14
CA PHE A 48 -6.88 -19.05 17.89
C PHE A 48 -6.98 -17.98 18.98
N THR A 49 -7.41 -16.78 18.62
CA THR A 49 -7.62 -15.69 19.58
C THR A 49 -8.95 -14.99 19.30
N GLY A 50 -9.77 -14.79 20.33
CA GLY A 50 -11.11 -14.21 20.25
C GLY A 50 -12.17 -15.16 19.66
N ASP A 51 -13.37 -14.61 19.39
CA ASP A 51 -14.58 -15.37 19.01
C ASP A 51 -14.91 -15.30 17.50
N TYR A 52 -13.94 -14.90 16.66
CA TYR A 52 -14.19 -14.58 15.24
C TYR A 52 -14.03 -15.77 14.29
N ASP A 53 -13.22 -16.76 14.65
CA ASP A 53 -12.89 -17.92 13.81
C ASP A 53 -13.38 -19.23 14.46
N THR A 54 -13.71 -20.23 13.64
CA THR A 54 -14.14 -21.56 14.10
C THR A 54 -13.03 -22.60 13.88
N LEU A 55 -12.69 -23.36 14.93
CA LEU A 55 -11.74 -24.47 14.85
C LEU A 55 -12.27 -25.59 13.93
N LYS A 56 -11.41 -26.10 13.05
CA LYS A 56 -11.77 -27.10 12.05
C LYS A 56 -11.32 -28.48 12.48
N GLU A 57 -12.26 -29.42 12.59
CA GLU A 57 -11.94 -30.83 12.88
C GLU A 57 -11.13 -31.47 11.72
N PRO A 58 -10.09 -32.27 12.02
CA PRO A 58 -9.33 -33.02 11.01
C PRO A 58 -10.19 -34.11 10.36
N GLU A 59 -10.09 -34.27 9.04
CA GLU A 59 -10.74 -35.39 8.34
C GLU A 59 -9.96 -36.71 8.50
N VAL A 60 -8.64 -36.59 8.72
CA VAL A 60 -7.73 -37.72 8.91
C VAL A 60 -6.98 -37.55 10.23
N ILE A 61 -7.13 -38.54 11.11
CA ILE A 61 -6.48 -38.60 12.42
C ILE A 61 -5.39 -39.68 12.36
N ASP A 62 -4.15 -39.32 12.70
CA ASP A 62 -3.02 -40.24 12.83
C ASP A 62 -2.75 -40.51 14.31
N GLU A 63 -2.72 -41.78 14.71
CA GLU A 63 -2.50 -42.21 16.10
C GLU A 63 -1.12 -41.80 16.66
N ASN A 64 -0.16 -41.51 15.79
CA ASN A 64 1.17 -41.03 16.16
C ASN A 64 1.26 -39.50 16.13
N CYS A 65 0.14 -38.81 15.96
CA CYS A 65 0.04 -37.36 16.06
C CYS A 65 -0.89 -36.99 17.22
N ASP A 66 -0.51 -35.99 17.99
CA ASP A 66 -1.40 -35.36 18.95
C ASP A 66 -1.79 -33.99 18.40
N TYR A 67 -3.09 -33.66 18.44
CA TYR A 67 -3.67 -32.45 17.86
C TYR A 67 -3.92 -31.44 18.98
N ILE A 68 -3.28 -30.27 18.92
CA ILE A 68 -3.28 -29.29 20.02
C ILE A 68 -3.74 -27.92 19.51
N CYS A 69 -4.75 -27.35 20.15
CA CYS A 69 -5.22 -26.00 19.84
C CYS A 69 -5.00 -25.10 21.06
N PHE A 70 -4.17 -24.07 20.90
CA PHE A 70 -4.06 -23.00 21.89
C PHE A 70 -5.17 -21.97 21.65
N THR A 71 -5.89 -21.55 22.68
CA THR A 71 -6.97 -20.55 22.54
C THR A 71 -7.15 -19.71 23.79
N ASP A 72 -7.62 -18.48 23.66
CA ASP A 72 -8.11 -17.67 24.79
C ASP A 72 -9.64 -17.63 24.89
N ASN A 73 -10.34 -18.38 24.03
CA ASN A 73 -11.76 -18.61 24.15
C ASN A 73 -12.02 -19.77 25.14
N PRO A 74 -12.63 -19.51 26.31
CA PRO A 74 -12.89 -20.54 27.32
C PRO A 74 -13.98 -21.53 26.89
N ASN A 75 -14.77 -21.20 25.86
CA ASN A 75 -15.90 -22.00 25.39
C ASN A 75 -15.58 -22.82 24.14
N LEU A 76 -14.33 -22.76 23.64
CA LEU A 76 -13.95 -23.56 22.47
C LEU A 76 -13.79 -25.03 22.90
N GLU A 77 -14.59 -25.90 22.30
CA GLU A 77 -14.55 -27.35 22.51
C GLU A 77 -14.24 -28.07 21.19
N SER A 78 -13.68 -29.27 21.29
CA SER A 78 -13.36 -30.12 20.14
C SER A 78 -13.32 -31.59 20.56
N ASP A 79 -13.76 -32.47 19.66
CA ASP A 79 -13.71 -33.92 19.87
C ASP A 79 -12.30 -34.48 19.62
N THR A 80 -11.50 -33.81 18.78
CA THR A 80 -10.17 -34.27 18.35
C THR A 80 -9.03 -33.44 18.94
N TRP A 81 -9.19 -32.11 18.92
CA TRP A 81 -8.14 -31.20 19.35
C TRP A 81 -8.11 -31.10 20.88
N LYS A 82 -6.93 -31.33 21.46
CA LYS A 82 -6.66 -30.97 22.84
C LYS A 82 -6.62 -29.45 22.96
N ILE A 83 -7.66 -28.87 23.55
CA ILE A 83 -7.76 -27.44 23.80
C ILE A 83 -6.89 -27.06 25.00
N ILE A 84 -5.95 -26.13 24.80
CA ILE A 84 -5.10 -25.57 25.84
C ILE A 84 -5.39 -24.08 25.94
N GLN A 85 -5.79 -23.63 27.12
CA GLN A 85 -6.03 -22.21 27.38
C GLN A 85 -4.71 -21.45 27.35
N MET A 86 -4.71 -20.33 26.62
CA MET A 86 -3.57 -19.44 26.51
C MET A 86 -3.33 -18.70 27.83
N ASP A 87 -2.07 -18.38 28.08
CA ASP A 87 -1.70 -17.51 29.18
C ASP A 87 -2.26 -16.10 28.93
N GLU A 88 -2.61 -15.40 30.01
CA GLU A 88 -2.94 -13.98 29.91
C GLU A 88 -1.77 -13.21 29.34
N SER A 89 -2.05 -12.35 28.36
CA SER A 89 -1.03 -11.65 27.61
C SER A 89 -1.52 -10.27 27.21
N THR A 90 -0.60 -9.30 27.26
CA THR A 90 -0.81 -7.94 26.80
C THR A 90 -0.54 -7.76 25.31
N LEU A 91 -0.07 -8.82 24.64
CA LEU A 91 0.14 -8.84 23.20
C LEU A 91 -1.16 -8.64 22.43
N ASP A 92 -1.04 -8.09 21.23
CA ASP A 92 -2.13 -8.10 20.25
C ASP A 92 -2.50 -9.52 19.84
N ASN A 93 -3.74 -9.73 19.41
CA ASN A 93 -4.28 -11.05 19.07
C ASN A 93 -3.40 -11.83 18.07
N ASN A 94 -2.84 -11.17 17.05
CA ASN A 94 -1.96 -11.86 16.09
C ASN A 94 -0.63 -12.26 16.75
N ARG A 95 -0.01 -11.39 17.55
CA ARG A 95 1.24 -11.72 18.26
C ARG A 95 1.03 -12.76 19.36
N LYS A 96 -0.10 -12.75 20.05
CA LYS A 96 -0.48 -13.77 21.03
C LYS A 96 -0.56 -15.16 20.37
N ALA A 97 -1.26 -15.30 19.25
CA ALA A 97 -1.28 -16.56 18.48
C ALA A 97 0.14 -16.94 17.98
N LYS A 98 0.90 -15.96 17.49
CA LYS A 98 2.28 -16.18 17.00
C LYS A 98 3.25 -16.61 18.08
N GLN A 99 3.04 -16.24 19.34
CA GLN A 99 3.89 -16.68 20.45
C GLN A 99 3.96 -18.21 20.51
N TYR A 100 2.80 -18.88 20.38
CA TYR A 100 2.71 -20.33 20.32
C TYR A 100 3.28 -20.89 19.01
N LYS A 101 3.04 -20.22 17.87
CA LYS A 101 3.61 -20.58 16.56
C LYS A 101 5.13 -20.59 16.54
N LEU A 102 5.73 -19.54 17.11
CA LEU A 102 7.16 -19.26 17.02
C LEU A 102 7.95 -19.87 18.16
N LEU A 103 7.37 -20.07 19.35
CA LEU A 103 8.08 -20.61 20.52
C LEU A 103 7.59 -22.00 20.96
N PRO A 104 7.42 -23.00 20.07
CA PRO A 104 6.91 -24.31 20.46
C PRO A 104 7.79 -25.02 21.49
N HIS A 105 9.09 -24.76 21.56
CA HIS A 105 9.99 -25.32 22.59
C HIS A 105 9.61 -24.90 24.01
N LYS A 106 8.85 -23.82 24.19
CA LYS A 106 8.34 -23.40 25.51
C LYS A 106 7.05 -24.13 25.90
N TYR A 107 6.23 -24.53 24.94
CA TYR A 107 4.87 -25.03 25.18
C TYR A 107 4.68 -26.52 24.86
N LEU A 108 5.53 -27.11 24.03
CA LEU A 108 5.44 -28.50 23.55
C LEU A 108 6.65 -29.34 23.97
N LYS A 109 7.19 -29.11 25.18
CA LYS A 109 8.44 -29.72 25.69
C LYS A 109 8.47 -31.25 25.64
N ASP A 110 7.31 -31.88 25.74
CA ASP A 110 7.17 -33.34 25.75
C ASP A 110 7.28 -33.96 24.35
N TYR A 111 7.28 -33.14 23.29
CA TYR A 111 7.38 -33.58 21.92
C TYR A 111 8.76 -33.33 21.36
N LYS A 112 9.29 -34.27 20.58
CA LYS A 112 10.53 -34.05 19.82
C LYS A 112 10.28 -33.24 18.54
N TYR A 113 9.10 -33.40 17.95
CA TYR A 113 8.70 -32.80 16.67
C TYR A 113 7.37 -32.10 16.79
N SER A 114 7.22 -30.99 16.06
CA SER A 114 5.94 -30.29 15.94
C SER A 114 5.67 -29.88 14.50
N PHE A 115 4.38 -29.75 14.19
CA PHE A 115 3.86 -29.24 12.93
C PHE A 115 2.87 -28.12 13.21
N TRP A 116 3.23 -26.90 12.87
CA TRP A 116 2.30 -25.77 12.88
C TRP A 116 1.47 -25.77 11.59
N LEU A 117 0.16 -25.58 11.72
CA LEU A 117 -0.74 -25.28 10.62
C LEU A 117 -1.68 -24.13 11.05
N ASP A 118 -1.75 -23.08 10.23
CA ASP A 118 -2.66 -21.96 10.51
C ASP A 118 -4.11 -22.45 10.69
N GLY A 119 -4.80 -21.97 11.73
CA GLY A 119 -6.14 -22.44 12.12
C GLY A 119 -7.22 -22.32 11.04
N THR A 120 -6.99 -21.50 10.02
CA THR A 120 -7.91 -21.37 8.88
C THR A 120 -7.98 -22.61 7.97
N PHE A 121 -7.06 -23.57 8.12
CA PHE A 121 -6.98 -24.78 7.31
C PHE A 121 -7.60 -26.00 7.99
N ARG A 122 -8.25 -26.83 7.19
CA ARG A 122 -8.71 -28.17 7.54
C ARG A 122 -7.65 -29.20 7.12
N ILE A 123 -7.34 -30.15 7.99
CA ILE A 123 -6.44 -31.27 7.68
C ILE A 123 -7.25 -32.34 6.91
N LYS A 124 -6.79 -32.69 5.72
CA LYS A 124 -7.44 -33.64 4.79
C LYS A 124 -6.66 -34.94 4.61
N GLY A 125 -5.38 -34.97 4.98
CA GLY A 125 -4.50 -36.12 4.75
C GLY A 125 -3.37 -36.24 5.78
N SER A 126 -2.52 -37.25 5.62
CA SER A 126 -1.45 -37.54 6.58
C SER A 126 -0.32 -36.50 6.53
N ILE A 127 -0.21 -35.70 7.58
CA ILE A 127 0.89 -34.75 7.76
C ILE A 127 2.26 -35.45 7.84
N ARG A 128 2.31 -36.69 8.37
CA ARG A 128 3.54 -37.48 8.42
C ARG A 128 4.03 -37.84 7.02
N GLU A 129 3.14 -38.27 6.15
CA GLU A 129 3.50 -38.53 4.74
C GLU A 129 3.98 -37.27 4.03
N TYR A 130 3.33 -36.13 4.26
CA TYR A 130 3.79 -34.83 3.76
C TYR A 130 5.24 -34.56 4.18
N ILE A 131 5.56 -34.74 5.47
CA ILE A 131 6.92 -34.53 5.99
C ILE A 131 7.90 -35.49 5.30
N TYR A 132 7.58 -36.78 5.21
CA TYR A 132 8.46 -37.79 4.60
C TYR A 132 8.79 -37.50 3.13
N LYS A 133 7.82 -36.99 2.35
CA LYS A 133 8.02 -36.66 0.94
C LYS A 133 8.92 -35.42 0.74
N ASN A 134 8.95 -34.49 1.70
CA ASN A 134 9.49 -33.14 1.47
C ASN A 134 10.72 -32.78 2.32
N ILE A 135 10.97 -33.47 3.44
CA ILE A 135 12.15 -33.21 4.28
C ILE A 135 13.43 -33.61 3.54
N LYS A 136 14.46 -32.74 3.56
CA LYS A 136 15.79 -33.01 2.98
C LYS A 136 16.79 -33.38 4.08
N ALA A 137 17.87 -34.06 3.71
CA ALA A 137 18.88 -34.48 4.67
C ALA A 137 19.41 -33.31 5.50
N SER A 138 19.68 -33.60 6.77
CA SER A 138 20.36 -32.70 7.71
C SER A 138 19.67 -31.37 8.02
N SER A 139 18.45 -31.10 7.55
CA SER A 139 17.68 -29.91 7.95
C SER A 139 16.62 -30.26 9.03
N PRO A 140 16.65 -29.60 10.21
CA PRO A 140 15.69 -29.85 11.29
C PRO A 140 14.34 -29.13 11.13
N MET A 141 14.08 -28.51 9.97
CA MET A 141 12.85 -27.75 9.69
C MET A 141 12.41 -27.94 8.24
N LEU A 142 11.10 -27.94 8.02
CA LEU A 142 10.49 -27.94 6.69
C LEU A 142 9.40 -26.86 6.62
N CYS A 143 9.41 -26.08 5.55
CA CYS A 143 8.41 -25.05 5.26
C CYS A 143 7.94 -25.14 3.81
N VAL A 144 6.94 -24.34 3.43
CA VAL A 144 6.43 -24.26 2.06
C VAL A 144 6.96 -23.00 1.38
N VAL A 145 7.43 -23.13 0.14
CA VAL A 145 7.96 -22.01 -0.65
C VAL A 145 6.88 -20.97 -0.93
N HIS A 146 7.26 -19.69 -0.96
CA HIS A 146 6.34 -18.62 -1.29
C HIS A 146 5.95 -18.64 -2.77
N THR A 147 4.65 -18.54 -3.03
CA THR A 147 4.00 -18.83 -4.32
C THR A 147 4.09 -17.71 -5.36
N GLU A 148 4.71 -16.57 -5.03
CA GLU A 148 4.59 -15.33 -5.81
C GLU A 148 5.84 -14.47 -5.78
N ARG A 149 6.54 -14.41 -4.64
CA ARG A 149 7.72 -13.58 -4.42
C ARG A 149 8.80 -14.40 -3.75
N ASP A 150 10.05 -13.99 -3.92
CA ASP A 150 11.22 -14.62 -3.32
C ASP A 150 12.16 -13.60 -2.63
N CYS A 151 11.69 -12.36 -2.51
CA CYS A 151 12.48 -11.23 -2.05
C CYS A 151 11.70 -10.45 -1.00
N VAL A 152 12.26 -10.33 0.22
CA VAL A 152 11.66 -9.56 1.33
C VAL A 152 11.37 -8.10 0.93
N TYR A 153 12.19 -7.52 0.04
CA TYR A 153 11.97 -6.16 -0.45
C TYR A 153 10.76 -6.05 -1.38
N GLU A 154 10.49 -7.07 -2.19
CA GLU A 154 9.30 -7.13 -3.05
C GLU A 154 8.05 -7.45 -2.20
N GLU A 155 8.19 -8.30 -1.18
CA GLU A 155 7.14 -8.56 -0.19
C GLU A 155 6.73 -7.28 0.54
N TYR A 156 7.70 -6.47 0.97
CA TYR A 156 7.41 -5.15 1.55
C TYR A 156 6.65 -4.24 0.59
N GLU A 157 7.08 -4.16 -0.68
CA GLU A 157 6.39 -3.34 -1.68
C GLU A 157 4.95 -3.79 -1.90
N ALA A 158 4.68 -5.11 -1.86
CA ALA A 158 3.33 -5.66 -1.91
C ALA A 158 2.52 -5.42 -0.63
N SER A 159 3.18 -5.37 0.53
CA SER A 159 2.51 -5.34 1.84
C SER A 159 2.26 -3.93 2.36
N LYS A 160 3.06 -2.94 1.95
CA LYS A 160 2.95 -1.55 2.42
C LYS A 160 1.64 -0.85 2.06
N ILE A 161 0.92 -1.38 1.07
CA ILE A 161 -0.38 -0.88 0.63
C ILE A 161 -1.56 -1.53 1.38
N ILE A 162 -1.30 -2.57 2.16
CA ILE A 162 -2.32 -3.29 2.92
C ILE A 162 -2.43 -2.64 4.31
N PRO A 163 -3.60 -2.13 4.73
CA PRO A 163 -3.77 -1.45 6.03
C PRO A 163 -3.72 -2.41 7.24
N ARG A 164 -3.19 -3.62 7.07
CA ARG A 164 -3.03 -4.65 8.10
C ARG A 164 -1.79 -4.43 8.96
N TYR A 165 -0.73 -3.87 8.39
CA TYR A 165 0.56 -3.69 9.06
C TYR A 165 0.98 -2.21 9.06
N PRO A 166 1.52 -1.66 10.16
CA PRO A 166 1.97 -0.27 10.18
C PRO A 166 3.12 -0.03 9.19
N ARG A 167 2.87 0.78 8.15
CA ARG A 167 3.84 1.06 7.07
C ARG A 167 5.18 1.58 7.59
N ALA A 168 5.16 2.53 8.53
CA ALA A 168 6.38 3.13 9.09
C ALA A 168 7.28 2.08 9.77
N VAL A 169 6.68 1.11 10.46
CA VAL A 169 7.42 0.02 11.13
C VAL A 169 8.00 -0.95 10.09
N MET A 170 7.27 -1.26 9.02
CA MET A 170 7.82 -2.05 7.91
C MET A 170 8.97 -1.35 7.20
N GLU A 171 8.87 -0.04 6.96
CA GLU A 171 9.95 0.76 6.36
C GLU A 171 11.22 0.74 7.21
N GLU A 172 11.09 0.90 8.53
CA GLU A 172 12.20 0.80 9.46
C GLU A 172 12.84 -0.60 9.43
N GLN A 173 12.02 -1.66 9.47
CA GLN A 173 12.46 -3.05 9.40
C GLN A 173 13.27 -3.32 8.12
N ILE A 174 12.75 -2.88 6.97
CA ILE A 174 13.40 -3.08 5.67
C ILE A 174 14.68 -2.27 5.54
N ASN A 175 14.69 -1.03 6.01
CA ASN A 175 15.90 -0.21 6.01
C ASN A 175 16.96 -0.78 6.95
N TYR A 176 16.55 -1.31 8.10
CA TYR A 176 17.43 -2.05 9.00
C TYR A 176 18.06 -3.25 8.29
N TYR A 177 17.28 -4.09 7.60
CA TYR A 177 17.80 -5.24 6.85
C TYR A 177 18.74 -4.85 5.71
N LYS A 178 18.43 -3.78 4.95
CA LYS A 178 19.33 -3.22 3.92
C LYS A 178 20.66 -2.78 4.52
N ASN A 179 20.63 -2.07 5.64
CA ASN A 179 21.83 -1.58 6.33
C ASN A 179 22.67 -2.72 6.90
N GLN A 180 22.05 -3.85 7.23
CA GLN A 180 22.74 -5.07 7.64
C GLN A 180 23.32 -5.85 6.46
N GLY A 181 23.01 -5.48 5.21
CA GLY A 181 23.51 -6.15 4.01
C GLY A 181 22.70 -7.37 3.57
N PHE A 182 21.44 -7.51 4.01
CA PHE A 182 20.60 -8.64 3.65
C PHE A 182 20.33 -8.69 2.12
N PRO A 183 20.65 -9.79 1.43
CA PRO A 183 20.60 -9.85 -0.03
C PRO A 183 19.17 -9.80 -0.61
N LYS A 184 19.06 -9.29 -1.84
CA LYS A 184 17.83 -9.39 -2.64
C LYS A 184 17.65 -10.84 -3.12
N LYS A 185 16.39 -11.26 -3.29
CA LYS A 185 16.04 -12.61 -3.79
C LYS A 185 16.69 -13.76 -3.00
N TYR A 186 16.86 -13.58 -1.68
CA TYR A 186 17.41 -14.64 -0.81
C TYR A 186 16.47 -15.85 -0.70
N GLY A 187 15.17 -15.67 -0.94
CA GLY A 187 14.14 -16.69 -0.78
C GLY A 187 13.06 -16.25 0.21
N LEU A 188 11.85 -16.78 0.03
CA LEU A 188 10.70 -16.57 0.92
C LEU A 188 9.90 -17.85 1.07
N GLY A 189 9.36 -18.10 2.26
CA GLY A 189 8.34 -19.11 2.48
C GLY A 189 7.02 -18.50 2.95
N VAL A 190 5.91 -19.20 2.73
CA VAL A 190 4.55 -18.72 3.12
C VAL A 190 4.34 -18.72 4.63
N MET A 191 5.10 -19.53 5.37
CA MET A 191 5.14 -19.59 6.84
C MET A 191 3.85 -19.99 7.58
N GLY A 192 2.76 -20.36 6.90
CA GLY A 192 1.57 -20.86 7.60
C GLY A 192 1.46 -22.39 7.72
N ALA A 193 2.48 -23.13 7.26
CA ALA A 193 2.67 -24.57 7.52
C ALA A 193 4.16 -24.84 7.78
N ILE A 194 4.50 -25.37 8.96
CA ILE A 194 5.89 -25.48 9.43
C ILE A 194 6.11 -26.76 10.23
N PHE A 195 6.98 -27.65 9.76
CA PHE A 195 7.51 -28.77 10.53
C PHE A 195 8.84 -28.41 11.20
N ARG A 196 9.04 -28.79 12.46
CA ARG A 196 10.28 -28.55 13.21
C ARG A 196 10.63 -29.70 14.15
N LYS A 197 11.92 -30.01 14.25
CA LYS A 197 12.54 -30.59 15.44
C LYS A 197 12.77 -29.45 16.45
N HIS A 198 11.70 -29.01 17.11
CA HIS A 198 11.69 -27.70 17.79
C HIS A 198 12.59 -27.62 19.03
N ASN A 199 13.05 -28.75 19.58
CA ASN A 199 14.03 -28.76 20.68
C ASN A 199 15.50 -28.74 20.21
N ASP A 200 15.73 -28.70 18.89
CA ASP A 200 17.07 -28.57 18.34
C ASP A 200 17.64 -27.17 18.65
N PRO A 201 18.85 -27.03 19.21
CA PRO A 201 19.40 -25.72 19.59
C PRO A 201 19.45 -24.71 18.45
N ALA A 202 19.70 -25.16 17.21
CA ALA A 202 19.70 -24.28 16.04
C ALA A 202 18.28 -23.76 15.73
N ILE A 203 17.26 -24.61 15.87
CA ILE A 203 15.86 -24.21 15.69
C ILE A 203 15.44 -23.26 16.79
N ILE A 204 15.76 -23.54 18.06
CA ILE A 204 15.44 -22.65 19.19
C ILE A 204 16.00 -21.26 18.92
N LYS A 205 17.27 -21.16 18.49
CA LYS A 205 17.91 -19.87 18.20
C LYS A 205 17.19 -19.10 17.09
N VAL A 206 16.91 -19.74 15.96
CA VAL A 206 16.21 -19.11 14.82
C VAL A 206 14.80 -18.70 15.21
N MET A 207 14.09 -19.53 15.98
CA MET A 207 12.73 -19.27 16.44
C MET A 207 12.66 -18.10 17.45
N GLU A 208 13.61 -18.03 18.39
CA GLU A 208 13.69 -16.93 19.35
C GLU A 208 14.09 -15.62 18.66
N ASP A 209 15.04 -15.63 17.74
CA ASP A 209 15.39 -14.44 16.94
C ASP A 209 14.20 -13.99 16.07
N TRP A 210 13.45 -14.93 15.51
CA TRP A 210 12.26 -14.61 14.72
C TRP A 210 11.14 -14.01 15.57
N TRP A 211 10.98 -14.50 16.80
CA TRP A 211 10.09 -13.89 17.79
C TRP A 211 10.52 -12.47 18.14
N GLU A 212 11.81 -12.24 18.42
CA GLU A 212 12.35 -10.90 18.71
C GLU A 212 12.10 -9.92 17.55
N GLU A 213 12.26 -10.35 16.30
CA GLU A 213 11.96 -9.50 15.13
C GLU A 213 10.46 -9.21 14.99
N ASN A 214 9.58 -10.17 15.29
CA ASN A 214 8.12 -9.97 15.28
C ASN A 214 7.67 -8.99 16.39
N ILE A 215 8.32 -9.04 17.55
CA ILE A 215 8.09 -8.09 18.65
C ILE A 215 8.64 -6.71 18.29
N ARG A 216 9.89 -6.65 17.85
CA ARG A 216 10.61 -5.41 17.56
C ARG A 216 9.97 -4.63 16.42
N PHE A 217 9.61 -5.30 15.34
CA PHE A 217 9.06 -4.69 14.13
C PHE A 217 7.62 -5.15 13.88
N THR A 218 7.31 -5.61 12.66
CA THR A 218 5.97 -6.07 12.31
C THR A 218 5.78 -7.55 12.57
N ASN A 219 4.54 -7.93 12.82
CA ASN A 219 4.13 -9.32 12.91
C ASN A 219 3.88 -9.94 11.52
N GLN A 220 4.56 -9.48 10.46
CA GLN A 220 4.49 -10.10 9.14
C GLN A 220 5.63 -11.12 8.98
N ASP A 221 5.26 -12.41 8.91
CA ASP A 221 6.21 -13.53 8.90
C ASP A 221 7.19 -13.48 7.73
N GLN A 222 6.68 -13.08 6.55
CA GLN A 222 7.44 -13.06 5.30
C GLN A 222 8.50 -11.95 5.26
N LEU A 223 8.44 -10.95 6.15
CA LEU A 223 9.47 -9.91 6.21
C LEU A 223 10.68 -10.36 7.04
N SER A 224 10.46 -11.05 8.16
CA SER A 224 11.52 -11.34 9.14
C SER A 224 12.15 -12.72 9.01
N PHE A 225 11.42 -13.75 8.58
CA PHE A 225 11.92 -15.14 8.63
C PHE A 225 13.21 -15.34 7.84
N ALA A 226 13.21 -14.95 6.57
CA ALA A 226 14.35 -15.13 5.67
C ALA A 226 15.60 -14.37 6.17
N TYR A 227 15.39 -13.18 6.75
CA TYR A 227 16.46 -12.39 7.38
C TYR A 227 17.07 -13.10 8.59
N VAL A 228 16.25 -13.68 9.46
CA VAL A 228 16.73 -14.41 10.63
C VAL A 228 17.47 -15.69 10.25
N CYS A 229 16.99 -16.41 9.24
CA CYS A 229 17.70 -17.54 8.65
C CYS A 229 19.07 -17.13 8.12
N TRP A 230 19.16 -16.04 7.37
CA TRP A 230 20.43 -15.49 6.86
C TRP A 230 21.39 -15.09 7.99
N LYS A 231 20.89 -14.45 9.05
CA LYS A 231 21.72 -14.08 10.22
C LYS A 231 22.31 -15.28 10.96
N ASN A 232 21.62 -16.42 10.93
CA ASN A 232 22.01 -17.64 11.64
C ASN A 232 22.60 -18.73 10.72
N ASP A 233 22.85 -18.42 9.44
CA ASP A 233 23.30 -19.40 8.43
C ASP A 233 22.44 -20.68 8.41
N PHE A 234 21.13 -20.48 8.54
CA PHE A 234 20.16 -21.56 8.69
C PHE A 234 19.34 -21.75 7.41
N HIS A 235 19.31 -22.99 6.92
CA HIS A 235 18.62 -23.35 5.68
C HIS A 235 17.55 -24.44 5.92
N PRO A 236 16.25 -24.08 5.98
CA PRO A 236 15.18 -25.06 6.10
C PRO A 236 15.02 -25.91 4.84
N SER A 237 14.51 -27.13 5.00
CA SER A 237 13.92 -27.87 3.89
C SER A 237 12.68 -27.13 3.39
N VAL A 238 12.31 -27.42 2.15
CA VAL A 238 11.26 -26.69 1.45
C VAL A 238 10.40 -27.64 0.62
N SER A 239 9.09 -27.41 0.67
CA SER A 239 8.11 -28.11 -0.15
C SER A 239 7.59 -27.21 -1.29
N LEU A 240 7.39 -27.85 -2.44
CA LEU A 240 6.69 -27.33 -3.62
C LEU A 240 5.19 -27.67 -3.60
N ILE A 241 4.59 -27.85 -2.43
CA ILE A 241 3.15 -28.09 -2.35
C ILE A 241 2.37 -26.78 -2.44
N TYR A 242 1.30 -26.77 -3.23
CA TYR A 242 0.42 -25.62 -3.29
C TYR A 242 -0.20 -25.39 -1.90
N TYR A 243 0.18 -24.28 -1.27
CA TYR A 243 -0.08 -24.04 0.15
C TYR A 243 -1.57 -23.94 0.50
N TRP A 244 -2.37 -23.36 -0.38
CA TRP A 244 -3.75 -22.98 -0.07
C TRP A 244 -4.76 -24.13 -0.13
N ASP A 245 -4.48 -25.15 -0.94
CA ASP A 245 -5.31 -26.34 -1.10
C ASP A 245 -4.46 -27.47 -1.66
N ASN A 246 -4.44 -28.62 -1.00
CA ASN A 246 -3.68 -29.81 -1.41
C ASN A 246 -4.23 -31.08 -0.76
N GLU A 247 -3.54 -32.21 -1.00
CA GLU A 247 -3.93 -33.54 -0.50
C GLU A 247 -3.84 -33.66 1.04
N TYR A 248 -3.12 -32.78 1.72
CA TYR A 248 -2.90 -32.85 3.18
C TYR A 248 -3.71 -31.83 3.96
N TRP A 249 -3.95 -30.63 3.39
CA TRP A 249 -4.78 -29.60 4.00
C TRP A 249 -5.41 -28.66 2.96
N ALA A 250 -6.52 -28.02 3.31
CA ALA A 250 -7.18 -27.01 2.47
C ALA A 250 -7.97 -26.00 3.30
N LYS A 251 -8.32 -24.84 2.70
CA LYS A 251 -9.32 -23.92 3.25
C LYS A 251 -10.73 -24.30 2.80
N ASP A 252 -11.74 -23.98 3.63
CA ASP A 252 -13.14 -24.15 3.23
C ASP A 252 -13.54 -23.06 2.21
N LYS A 253 -14.47 -23.39 1.29
CA LYS A 253 -14.95 -22.48 0.25
C LYS A 253 -15.65 -21.26 0.88
N GLY A 254 -15.05 -20.07 0.74
CA GLY A 254 -15.61 -18.80 1.23
C GLY A 254 -14.78 -18.11 2.32
N ASP A 255 -13.84 -18.82 2.95
CA ASP A 255 -13.03 -18.32 4.09
C ASP A 255 -11.77 -17.54 3.65
N TYR A 256 -11.81 -16.87 2.50
CA TYR A 256 -10.74 -15.97 2.08
C TYR A 256 -10.81 -14.68 2.91
N HIS A 257 -10.21 -14.69 4.11
CA HIS A 257 -10.14 -13.50 4.97
C HIS A 257 -9.08 -12.50 4.50
N HIS A 258 -9.58 -11.43 3.87
CA HIS A 258 -9.14 -10.06 4.09
C HIS A 258 -10.37 -9.17 4.31
N LYS A 259 -11.15 -9.44 5.38
CA LYS A 259 -12.30 -8.61 5.79
C LYS A 259 -12.11 -7.97 7.18
N VAL A 260 -10.86 -7.75 7.59
CA VAL A 260 -10.58 -6.88 8.74
C VAL A 260 -9.78 -5.69 8.23
N VAL A 261 -10.51 -4.64 7.86
CA VAL A 261 -9.94 -3.30 7.71
C VAL A 261 -9.94 -2.70 9.11
N PHE A 262 -8.79 -2.73 9.79
CA PHE A 262 -8.66 -1.96 11.02
C PHE A 262 -8.78 -0.47 10.68
N SER A 263 -9.57 0.27 11.44
CA SER A 263 -9.77 1.71 11.24
C SER A 263 -8.54 2.54 11.63
N MET A 264 -7.57 1.95 12.36
CA MET A 264 -6.31 2.58 12.80
C MET A 264 -5.16 1.55 12.87
N PRO A 265 -3.90 1.94 12.62
CA PRO A 265 -2.71 1.05 12.64
C PRO A 265 -2.21 0.80 14.07
N ILE A 266 -3.13 0.60 15.01
CA ILE A 266 -2.82 0.39 16.42
C ILE A 266 -2.97 -1.09 16.70
N THR A 267 -1.93 -1.68 17.27
CA THR A 267 -1.85 -3.11 17.57
C THR A 267 -1.92 -3.40 19.06
N SER A 268 -1.49 -2.51 19.96
CA SER A 268 -1.41 -2.75 21.40
C SER A 268 -2.74 -2.57 22.17
N ASP A 269 -3.89 -2.93 21.58
CA ASP A 269 -5.21 -2.73 22.19
C ASP A 269 -5.34 -3.36 23.59
N ASN A 270 -4.90 -4.62 23.74
CA ASN A 270 -4.93 -5.36 25.00
C ASN A 270 -4.06 -4.70 26.08
N LEU A 271 -2.83 -4.27 25.71
CA LEU A 271 -1.93 -3.55 26.61
C LEU A 271 -2.51 -2.20 27.03
N ARG A 272 -3.11 -1.44 26.12
CA ARG A 272 -3.72 -0.13 26.43
C ARG A 272 -4.93 -0.28 27.33
N ALA A 273 -5.76 -1.31 27.13
CA ALA A 273 -6.88 -1.61 28.01
C ALA A 273 -6.41 -1.95 29.44
N LYS A 274 -5.36 -2.79 29.57
CA LYS A 274 -4.74 -3.11 30.86
C LYS A 274 -4.16 -1.87 31.55
N ILE A 275 -3.38 -1.06 30.82
CA ILE A 275 -2.81 0.19 31.36
C ILE A 275 -3.94 1.15 31.75
N GLY A 276 -4.99 1.29 30.94
CA GLY A 276 -6.14 2.14 31.24
C GLY A 276 -6.83 1.74 32.55
N ALA A 277 -7.11 0.45 32.73
CA ALA A 277 -7.70 -0.08 33.95
C ALA A 277 -6.77 0.06 35.17
N GLN A 278 -5.45 -0.04 35.00
CA GLN A 278 -4.49 0.22 36.07
C GLN A 278 -4.48 1.69 36.45
N VAL A 279 -4.41 2.60 35.47
CA VAL A 279 -4.40 4.06 35.67
C VAL A 279 -5.66 4.56 36.37
N GLU A 280 -6.83 3.98 36.08
CA GLU A 280 -8.09 4.34 36.74
C GLU A 280 -8.09 4.04 38.25
N ASN A 281 -7.24 3.13 38.71
CA ASN A 281 -7.15 2.67 40.10
C ASN A 281 -5.84 3.10 40.80
N MET A 282 -5.04 3.96 40.18
CA MET A 282 -3.75 4.41 40.72
C MET A 282 -3.89 5.68 41.56
N ASP A 283 -3.23 5.70 42.70
CA ASP A 283 -3.04 6.89 43.53
C ASP A 283 -1.80 7.69 43.08
N LEU A 284 -1.69 8.91 43.58
CA LEU A 284 -0.59 9.82 43.24
C LEU A 284 0.76 9.25 43.71
N GLY A 285 1.58 8.73 42.79
CA GLY A 285 2.91 8.17 43.08
C GLY A 285 3.09 6.71 42.69
N ASP A 286 2.01 6.02 42.30
CA ASP A 286 2.08 4.64 41.81
C ASP A 286 2.80 4.55 40.47
N THR A 287 3.44 3.41 40.19
CA THR A 287 4.23 3.16 38.98
C THR A 287 3.76 1.92 38.25
N ILE A 288 3.73 1.95 36.92
CA ILE A 288 3.50 0.77 36.07
C ILE A 288 4.85 0.29 35.53
N GLU A 289 5.19 -0.97 35.81
CA GLU A 289 6.33 -1.65 35.18
C GLU A 289 5.87 -2.31 33.88
N LEU A 290 6.63 -2.11 32.80
CA LEU A 290 6.36 -2.70 31.49
C LEU A 290 7.50 -3.65 31.08
N SER A 291 7.15 -4.77 30.45
CA SER A 291 8.12 -5.67 29.83
C SER A 291 8.74 -5.05 28.57
N LYS A 292 9.87 -5.60 28.11
CA LYS A 292 10.54 -5.19 26.87
C LYS A 292 9.58 -5.31 25.67
N GLU A 293 8.80 -6.38 25.61
CA GLU A 293 7.80 -6.65 24.58
C GLU A 293 6.67 -5.63 24.62
N GLU A 294 6.13 -5.33 25.80
CA GLU A 294 5.08 -4.32 26.00
C GLU A 294 5.53 -2.94 25.50
N MET A 295 6.80 -2.60 25.72
CA MET A 295 7.35 -1.34 25.24
C MET A 295 7.54 -1.30 23.73
N TYR A 296 7.97 -2.39 23.09
CA TYR A 296 8.02 -2.45 21.64
C TYR A 296 6.63 -2.30 21.00
N LEU A 297 5.59 -2.86 21.60
CA LEU A 297 4.22 -2.70 21.11
C LEU A 297 3.76 -1.24 21.16
N LEU A 298 3.96 -0.55 22.28
CA LEU A 298 3.63 0.88 22.39
C LEU A 298 4.44 1.73 21.41
N ILE A 299 5.73 1.42 21.24
CA ILE A 299 6.60 2.11 20.28
C ILE A 299 6.10 1.93 18.85
N ASN A 300 5.74 0.70 18.48
CA ASN A 300 5.24 0.38 17.15
C ASN A 300 3.90 1.07 16.87
N ASP A 301 3.02 1.17 17.86
CA ASP A 301 1.78 1.93 17.76
C ASP A 301 2.03 3.43 17.61
N VAL A 302 2.97 4.00 18.37
CA VAL A 302 3.36 5.41 18.21
C VAL A 302 3.96 5.66 16.83
N LYS A 303 4.81 4.77 16.32
CA LYS A 303 5.37 4.84 14.96
C LYS A 303 4.27 4.69 13.90
N GLY A 304 3.35 3.76 14.10
CA GLY A 304 2.18 3.55 13.22
C GLY A 304 1.27 4.78 13.17
N MET A 305 1.02 5.41 14.32
CA MET A 305 0.27 6.66 14.42
C MET A 305 1.04 7.87 13.85
N ALA A 306 2.36 7.92 14.01
CA ALA A 306 3.23 8.96 13.43
C ALA A 306 3.30 8.89 11.89
N GLY A 307 3.07 7.71 11.31
CA GLY A 307 2.82 7.54 9.87
C GLY A 307 1.43 8.00 9.41
N TYR A 308 0.48 8.18 10.35
CA TYR A 308 -0.92 8.58 10.10
C TYR A 308 -1.21 10.06 10.42
N ARG A 309 -0.34 10.73 11.20
CA ARG A 309 -0.40 12.17 11.49
C ARG A 309 0.99 12.80 11.34
N ILE A 310 1.08 13.79 10.47
CA ILE A 310 2.31 14.50 10.08
C ILE A 310 2.99 15.24 11.26
N ASP A 311 2.35 15.37 12.42
CA ASP A 311 2.83 16.17 13.54
C ASP A 311 3.77 15.45 14.53
N THR A 312 3.98 14.12 14.44
CA THR A 312 4.46 13.34 15.60
C THR A 312 5.82 12.67 15.50
N ALA A 313 6.50 12.63 14.34
CA ALA A 313 7.80 11.94 14.26
C ALA A 313 8.96 12.59 15.06
N GLY A 314 8.66 13.69 15.77
CA GLY A 314 9.57 14.43 16.62
C GLY A 314 9.60 13.65 17.89
N ARG A 315 8.43 13.51 18.51
CA ARG A 315 8.18 12.59 19.61
C ARG A 315 8.75 11.20 19.37
N VAL A 316 8.64 10.64 18.15
CA VAL A 316 9.25 9.33 17.80
C VAL A 316 10.74 9.32 18.08
N GLY A 317 11.40 10.42 17.81
CA GLY A 317 12.79 10.59 18.13
C GLY A 317 13.09 10.63 19.64
N TYR A 318 12.46 11.52 20.37
CA TYR A 318 12.66 11.57 21.82
C TYR A 318 12.34 10.23 22.48
N LEU A 319 11.30 9.56 21.98
CA LEU A 319 10.98 8.18 22.32
C LEU A 319 12.05 7.19 21.86
N GLN A 320 12.82 7.46 20.80
CA GLN A 320 13.97 6.67 20.34
C GLN A 320 15.21 6.86 21.24
N ASN A 321 15.40 8.05 21.83
CA ASN A 321 16.49 8.34 22.77
C ASN A 321 16.16 7.84 24.19
N GLU A 322 14.91 8.03 24.62
CA GLU A 322 14.30 7.29 25.74
C GLU A 322 14.37 5.78 25.50
N TYR A 323 14.14 5.28 24.27
CA TYR A 323 14.27 3.87 23.86
C TYR A 323 15.71 3.34 23.96
N ASN A 324 16.72 4.12 23.59
CA ASN A 324 18.13 3.74 23.77
C ASN A 324 18.54 3.75 25.25
N THR A 325 17.97 4.66 26.04
CA THR A 325 18.17 4.73 27.50
C THR A 325 17.42 3.58 28.19
N PHE A 326 16.25 3.21 27.67
CA PHE A 326 15.36 2.13 28.09
C PHE A 326 15.96 0.74 27.81
N LEU A 327 16.51 0.51 26.61
CA LEU A 327 17.18 -0.75 26.25
C LEU A 327 18.40 -1.06 27.13
N ASN A 328 18.96 -0.04 27.78
CA ASN A 328 20.10 -0.18 28.69
C ASN A 328 19.69 -0.21 30.18
N SER A 329 18.39 -0.15 30.50
CA SER A 329 17.85 -0.19 31.87
C SER A 329 17.21 -1.54 32.20
N ASN A 330 17.42 -2.04 33.42
CA ASN A 330 16.88 -3.34 33.88
C ASN A 330 15.50 -3.23 34.59
N SER A 331 14.92 -2.03 34.72
CA SER A 331 13.52 -1.78 35.09
C SER A 331 13.15 -0.31 34.84
N LEU A 332 11.86 0.03 34.64
CA LEU A 332 11.43 1.42 34.52
C LEU A 332 10.15 1.70 35.33
N LYS A 333 10.19 2.80 36.10
CA LYS A 333 9.11 3.36 36.91
C LYS A 333 8.55 4.60 36.20
N LEU A 334 7.28 4.57 35.79
CA LEU A 334 6.59 5.73 35.21
C LEU A 334 5.97 6.61 36.31
N THR A 335 6.42 7.86 36.47
CA THR A 335 5.69 8.91 37.20
C THR A 335 5.58 10.19 36.36
N LYS A 336 4.49 10.95 36.54
CA LYS A 336 4.22 12.22 35.83
C LYS A 336 3.55 13.19 36.82
N PRO A 337 4.02 14.44 37.07
CA PRO A 337 5.29 15.09 36.79
C PRO A 337 5.97 15.71 38.04
N LEU A 338 7.25 16.09 37.90
CA LEU A 338 8.01 16.91 38.85
C LEU A 338 7.30 18.25 39.17
N ARG A 339 7.27 18.67 40.45
CA ARG A 339 8.15 19.76 40.92
C ARG A 339 8.01 20.11 42.41
N VAL A 340 9.16 20.53 42.94
CA VAL A 340 9.40 21.43 44.09
C VAL A 340 9.63 20.79 45.47
N ALA A 341 10.92 20.79 45.81
CA ALA A 341 11.58 21.19 47.07
C ALA A 341 11.05 20.66 48.43
N GLY A 342 11.90 20.25 49.37
CA GLY A 342 13.32 20.53 49.49
C GLY A 342 13.96 19.87 50.70
N ASP A 343 15.22 20.26 50.88
CA ASP A 343 16.06 20.09 52.07
C ASP A 343 16.33 18.64 52.54
N VAL A 344 17.53 18.17 52.20
CA VAL A 344 18.64 17.93 53.16
C VAL A 344 19.80 17.35 52.36
N ALA A 345 20.58 18.22 51.73
CA ALA A 345 21.96 17.90 51.35
C ALA A 345 22.82 19.17 51.28
N ARG A 346 22.51 20.15 52.15
CA ARG A 346 23.42 21.23 52.47
C ARG A 346 24.32 20.74 53.60
N LYS A 347 25.36 19.98 53.27
CA LYS A 347 26.56 19.86 54.11
C LYS A 347 27.75 19.26 53.34
N VAL A 348 28.75 20.15 53.15
CA VAL A 348 30.19 19.88 52.89
C VAL A 348 30.47 19.52 51.42
N LYS A 349 31.29 20.25 50.63
CA LYS A 349 32.59 20.88 50.92
C LYS A 349 32.99 21.89 49.82
N ASN A 350 33.61 23.00 50.21
CA ASN A 350 34.34 23.94 49.35
C ASN A 350 35.67 23.34 48.84
N ASN A 351 36.11 23.63 47.60
CA ASN A 351 37.22 24.58 47.31
C ASN A 351 37.77 24.56 45.87
N HIS A 352 38.06 25.78 45.37
CA HIS A 352 39.15 26.20 44.45
C HIS A 352 39.26 25.72 42.98
N ILE A 353 38.15 25.47 42.28
CA ILE A 353 38.15 25.33 40.79
C ILE A 353 37.27 26.40 40.09
N PHE A 354 36.84 27.45 40.80
CA PHE A 354 35.76 28.34 40.32
C PHE A 354 36.17 29.69 39.72
N GLU A 355 37.45 30.06 39.62
CA GLU A 355 37.84 31.36 39.05
C GLU A 355 38.35 31.31 37.61
N PHE A 356 38.92 30.18 37.15
CA PHE A 356 39.38 30.05 35.77
C PHE A 356 38.23 29.72 34.78
N VAL A 357 37.17 29.09 35.28
CA VAL A 357 36.01 28.64 34.50
C VAL A 357 35.06 29.80 34.14
N LYS A 358 35.06 30.89 34.91
CA LYS A 358 34.17 32.05 34.71
C LYS A 358 34.50 32.89 33.47
N HIS A 359 35.77 32.91 33.03
CA HIS A 359 36.16 33.64 31.82
C HIS A 359 35.92 32.86 30.52
N LYS A 360 36.07 31.53 30.54
CA LYS A 360 35.88 30.68 29.35
C LYS A 360 34.41 30.54 28.94
N HIS A 361 33.50 30.51 29.91
CA HIS A 361 32.05 30.45 29.64
C HIS A 361 31.44 31.80 29.23
N ALA A 362 32.12 32.93 29.47
CA ALA A 362 31.56 34.24 29.12
C ALA A 362 31.45 34.42 27.59
N GLU A 363 32.51 34.08 26.84
CA GLU A 363 32.50 34.18 25.36
C GLU A 363 31.57 33.14 24.72
N GLU A 364 31.55 31.90 25.22
CA GLU A 364 30.64 30.85 24.75
C GLU A 364 29.17 31.21 25.01
N ASN A 365 28.84 31.75 26.18
CA ASN A 365 27.47 32.17 26.51
C ASN A 365 27.02 33.38 25.69
N ILE A 366 27.92 34.31 25.35
CA ILE A 366 27.62 35.43 24.46
C ILE A 366 27.31 34.90 23.05
N HIS A 367 28.12 33.99 22.51
CA HIS A 367 27.86 33.39 21.20
C HIS A 367 26.52 32.65 21.16
N ILE A 368 26.19 31.89 22.21
CA ILE A 368 24.90 31.20 22.34
C ILE A 368 23.76 32.21 22.40
N TYR A 369 23.87 33.24 23.23
CA TYR A 369 22.86 34.30 23.37
C TYR A 369 22.56 34.97 22.03
N ASP A 370 23.60 35.43 21.35
CA ASP A 370 23.46 36.08 20.05
C ASP A 370 22.85 35.13 19.03
N THR A 371 23.28 33.86 19.02
CA THR A 371 22.73 32.86 18.09
C THR A 371 21.26 32.62 18.35
N ILE A 372 20.81 32.46 19.61
CA ILE A 372 19.40 32.23 19.95
C ILE A 372 18.54 33.43 19.49
N LYS A 373 18.99 34.66 19.77
CA LYS A 373 18.28 35.90 19.39
C LYS A 373 18.16 36.04 17.86
N HIS A 374 19.22 35.73 17.12
CA HIS A 374 19.23 35.88 15.65
C HIS A 374 18.57 34.71 14.91
N PHE A 375 18.61 33.50 15.47
CA PHE A 375 18.03 32.31 14.84
C PHE A 375 16.49 32.31 14.92
N GLY A 376 15.88 33.16 15.76
CA GLY A 376 14.42 33.28 15.85
C GLY A 376 13.72 31.99 16.28
N ILE A 377 14.47 31.14 16.99
CA ILE A 377 14.05 29.81 17.44
C ILE A 377 13.41 29.85 18.83
N PHE A 378 13.53 30.97 19.55
CA PHE A 378 13.13 31.11 20.94
C PHE A 378 12.08 32.21 21.08
N ASP A 379 10.91 31.84 21.58
CA ASP A 379 9.81 32.73 21.88
C ASP A 379 9.93 33.24 23.33
N GLU A 380 10.46 34.46 23.45
CA GLU A 380 10.65 35.11 24.75
C GLU A 380 9.34 35.38 25.49
N ALA A 381 8.22 35.56 24.77
CA ALA A 381 6.94 35.84 25.38
C ALA A 381 6.36 34.56 26.02
N GLU A 382 6.41 33.43 25.32
CA GLU A 382 6.02 32.13 25.88
C GLU A 382 6.95 31.71 27.02
N TYR A 383 8.25 31.97 26.91
CA TYR A 383 9.19 31.70 28.00
C TYR A 383 8.85 32.50 29.27
N LYS A 384 8.59 33.81 29.15
CA LYS A 384 8.19 34.66 30.29
C LYS A 384 6.85 34.24 30.91
N LYS A 385 5.90 33.72 30.13
CA LYS A 385 4.64 33.17 30.68
C LYS A 385 4.89 31.97 31.60
N LEU A 386 5.89 31.15 31.30
CA LEU A 386 6.21 29.95 32.06
C LEU A 386 7.05 30.26 33.32
N HIS A 387 7.98 31.22 33.22
CA HIS A 387 8.96 31.53 34.27
C HIS A 387 8.65 32.79 35.09
N GLY A 388 7.59 33.54 34.74
CA GLY A 388 7.28 34.83 35.32
C GLY A 388 8.09 35.98 34.70
N GLU A 389 8.03 37.16 35.33
CA GLU A 389 8.80 38.35 34.92
C GLU A 389 10.29 38.16 35.24
N VAL A 390 10.97 37.38 34.39
CA VAL A 390 12.43 37.29 34.32
C VAL A 390 12.95 38.42 33.43
N GLY A 391 14.12 38.98 33.75
CA GLY A 391 14.70 40.14 33.05
C GLY A 391 14.87 39.89 31.54
N ASP A 392 16.01 39.32 31.15
CA ASP A 392 16.23 38.83 29.78
C ASP A 392 15.94 37.33 29.72
N ALA A 393 14.97 36.94 28.89
CA ALA A 393 14.48 35.57 28.79
C ALA A 393 15.53 34.60 28.23
N VAL A 394 16.36 35.06 27.28
CA VAL A 394 17.39 34.21 26.66
C VAL A 394 18.57 34.02 27.62
N LEU A 395 18.98 35.07 28.34
CA LEU A 395 19.99 34.92 29.39
C LEU A 395 19.51 34.00 30.51
N HIS A 396 18.27 34.19 30.98
CA HIS A 396 17.67 33.33 31.99
C HIS A 396 17.56 31.87 31.52
N PHE A 397 17.23 31.64 30.25
CA PHE A 397 17.27 30.31 29.66
C PHE A 397 18.69 29.73 29.67
N ILE A 398 19.71 30.47 29.23
CA ILE A 398 21.09 29.97 29.22
C ILE A 398 21.57 29.62 30.63
N GLU A 399 21.26 30.47 31.62
CA GLU A 399 21.72 30.29 33.00
C GLU A 399 20.96 29.22 33.77
N GLU A 400 19.63 29.15 33.63
CA GLU A 400 18.75 28.27 34.42
C GLU A 400 17.84 27.37 33.58
N GLY A 401 17.10 27.92 32.61
CA GLY A 401 16.08 27.15 31.86
C GLY A 401 16.66 25.98 31.05
N SER A 402 17.85 26.14 30.47
CA SER A 402 18.56 25.10 29.73
C SER A 402 18.86 23.87 30.59
N LYS A 403 19.07 24.07 31.89
CA LYS A 403 19.42 23.02 32.88
C LYS A 403 18.22 22.45 33.62
N THR A 404 17.13 23.22 33.75
CA THR A 404 16.03 22.92 34.68
C THR A 404 14.68 22.68 34.01
N ASP A 405 14.52 23.08 32.75
CA ASP A 405 13.26 22.88 32.03
C ASP A 405 13.19 21.50 31.38
N HIS A 406 12.03 20.88 31.51
CA HIS A 406 11.71 19.67 30.77
C HIS A 406 11.53 19.96 29.29
N ILE A 407 11.75 18.96 28.44
CA ILE A 407 11.55 19.10 26.99
C ILE A 407 10.12 19.54 26.66
N ASP A 408 9.13 19.03 27.40
CA ASP A 408 7.72 19.40 27.23
C ASP A 408 7.45 20.89 27.51
N ASP A 409 8.22 21.50 28.40
CA ASP A 409 8.18 22.93 28.66
C ASP A 409 8.87 23.73 27.55
N LYS A 410 10.03 23.24 27.09
CA LYS A 410 10.76 23.82 25.94
C LYS A 410 9.93 23.87 24.67
N LEU A 411 9.07 22.90 24.40
CA LEU A 411 8.17 22.92 23.23
C LEU A 411 7.22 24.12 23.19
N LYS A 412 6.95 24.77 24.33
CA LYS A 412 6.08 25.94 24.39
C LYS A 412 6.78 27.20 23.86
N TYR A 413 8.10 27.27 24.02
CA TYR A 413 8.89 28.46 23.69
C TYR A 413 9.99 28.22 22.65
N ILE A 414 10.22 26.99 22.21
CA ILE A 414 11.11 26.67 21.08
C ILE A 414 10.28 26.46 19.82
N ASN A 415 10.71 27.10 18.75
CA ASN A 415 10.02 27.05 17.47
C ASN A 415 9.97 25.61 16.91
N PRO A 416 8.79 25.11 16.48
CA PRO A 416 8.63 23.74 15.97
C PRO A 416 9.46 23.39 14.73
N ILE A 417 9.97 24.39 13.99
CA ILE A 417 10.91 24.14 12.89
C ILE A 417 12.16 23.42 13.41
N PHE A 418 12.63 23.79 14.60
CA PHE A 418 13.59 22.98 15.33
C PHE A 418 12.81 21.92 16.10
N ASP A 419 12.72 20.75 15.48
CA ASP A 419 12.05 19.62 16.07
C ASP A 419 12.94 19.05 17.16
N LEU A 420 12.77 19.58 18.39
CA LEU A 420 13.55 19.22 19.57
C LEU A 420 13.66 17.72 19.74
N TYR A 421 12.55 17.03 19.59
CA TYR A 421 12.50 15.61 19.85
C TYR A 421 13.20 14.80 18.74
N TYR A 422 13.06 15.17 17.45
CA TYR A 422 13.83 14.58 16.35
C TYR A 422 15.34 14.88 16.47
N TYR A 423 15.68 16.08 16.93
CA TYR A 423 17.05 16.48 17.12
C TYR A 423 17.72 15.69 18.27
N ILE A 424 17.02 15.51 19.39
CA ILE A 424 17.50 14.70 20.52
C ILE A 424 17.78 13.27 20.06
N SER A 425 16.84 12.70 19.30
CA SER A 425 16.88 11.29 18.90
C SER A 425 17.94 10.90 17.92
N SER A 426 18.16 11.78 16.96
CA SER A 426 18.99 11.45 15.80
C SER A 426 20.47 11.60 16.16
N ASN A 427 20.76 12.18 17.33
CA ASN A 427 22.07 12.68 17.68
C ASN A 427 22.59 12.19 19.06
N ASN A 428 21.85 11.31 19.75
CA ASN A 428 22.22 10.72 21.05
C ASN A 428 22.76 11.77 22.06
N ILE A 429 21.99 12.86 22.25
CA ILE A 429 22.37 13.93 23.17
C ILE A 429 22.30 13.41 24.60
N SER A 430 23.31 13.74 25.43
CA SER A 430 23.31 13.41 26.86
C SER A 430 22.10 14.04 27.56
N SER A 431 21.56 13.38 28.58
CA SER A 431 20.46 13.93 29.41
C SER A 431 20.78 15.29 30.02
N ASP A 432 22.07 15.57 30.21
CA ASP A 432 22.57 16.77 30.88
C ASP A 432 22.89 17.91 29.90
N GLU A 433 22.81 17.69 28.58
CA GLU A 433 23.05 18.71 27.55
C GLU A 433 21.73 19.19 26.95
N ASP A 434 21.48 20.50 27.01
CA ASP A 434 20.31 21.10 26.36
C ASP A 434 20.42 20.95 24.82
N PRO A 435 19.36 20.48 24.13
CA PRO A 435 19.40 20.22 22.69
C PRO A 435 19.66 21.46 21.83
N LEU A 436 19.13 22.63 22.22
CA LEU A 436 19.35 23.87 21.48
C LEU A 436 20.79 24.35 21.67
N ILE A 437 21.28 24.31 22.91
CA ILE A 437 22.69 24.64 23.22
C ILE A 437 23.65 23.67 22.51
N HIS A 438 23.34 22.37 22.51
CA HIS A 438 24.12 21.35 21.83
C HIS A 438 24.19 21.60 20.32
N TYR A 439 23.08 22.00 19.68
CA TYR A 439 23.08 22.33 18.26
C TYR A 439 23.97 23.53 17.93
N ILE A 440 23.79 24.63 18.67
CA ILE A 440 24.54 25.87 18.42
C ILE A 440 26.05 25.63 18.59
N THR A 441 26.44 24.92 19.63
CA THR A 441 27.86 24.74 19.98
C THR A 441 28.55 23.63 19.19
N LYS A 442 27.85 22.52 18.89
CA LYS A 442 28.45 21.32 18.29
C LYS A 442 27.71 20.83 17.06
N GLY A 443 26.38 20.82 17.11
CA GLY A 443 25.55 20.14 16.11
C GLY A 443 25.59 20.76 14.73
N PHE A 444 25.63 22.08 14.64
CA PHE A 444 25.71 22.78 13.36
C PHE A 444 26.98 22.42 12.59
N ASN A 445 28.15 22.47 13.23
CA ASN A 445 29.44 22.12 12.61
C ASN A 445 29.48 20.66 12.15
N LYS A 446 28.72 19.78 12.81
CA LYS A 446 28.54 18.37 12.43
C LYS A 446 27.41 18.15 11.42
N LYS A 447 26.73 19.21 10.96
CA LYS A 447 25.57 19.19 10.06
C LYS A 447 24.44 18.26 10.55
N LEU A 448 24.18 18.30 11.86
CA LEU A 448 23.12 17.50 12.45
C LEU A 448 21.75 18.06 12.05
N ALA A 449 20.84 17.17 11.67
CA ALA A 449 19.52 17.55 11.19
C ALA A 449 18.60 18.00 12.32
N ILE A 450 18.00 19.19 12.20
CA ILE A 450 17.09 19.76 13.21
C ILE A 450 15.61 19.62 12.88
N ASN A 451 15.28 19.20 11.66
CA ASN A 451 13.92 19.05 11.18
C ASN A 451 13.80 17.77 10.36
N ARG A 452 12.85 16.90 10.69
CA ARG A 452 12.74 15.61 9.98
C ARG A 452 12.28 15.76 8.53
N ASN A 453 11.45 16.77 8.27
CA ASN A 453 10.92 17.01 6.93
C ASN A 453 12.01 17.66 6.08
N TYR A 454 12.90 18.42 6.70
CA TYR A 454 13.99 19.12 6.04
C TYR A 454 15.29 18.91 6.81
N PRO A 455 16.01 17.79 6.63
CA PRO A 455 17.17 17.51 7.47
C PRO A 455 18.35 18.47 7.25
N ASN A 456 18.44 19.13 6.09
CA ASN A 456 19.62 19.88 5.66
C ASN A 456 19.32 21.34 5.20
N PHE A 457 18.28 21.98 5.73
CA PHE A 457 17.90 23.34 5.25
C PHE A 457 18.65 24.50 5.92
N VAL A 458 19.32 24.27 7.05
CA VAL A 458 20.08 25.32 7.76
C VAL A 458 21.50 25.37 7.21
N GLU A 459 21.84 26.45 6.51
CA GLU A 459 23.16 26.66 5.92
C GLU A 459 24.11 27.45 6.84
N TYR A 460 23.59 28.32 7.72
CA TYR A 460 24.36 29.19 8.64
C TYR A 460 23.62 29.52 9.95
N LEU A 461 24.38 29.73 11.04
CA LEU A 461 23.88 30.04 12.39
C LEU A 461 23.71 31.54 12.69
N HIS A 462 23.22 32.34 11.73
CA HIS A 462 23.19 33.81 11.90
C HIS A 462 21.92 34.49 11.36
N GLY A 463 20.92 33.73 10.90
CA GLY A 463 19.68 34.26 10.33
C GLY A 463 18.43 33.54 10.83
N ASN A 464 17.26 34.14 10.62
CA ASN A 464 16.00 33.61 11.13
C ASN A 464 15.67 32.23 10.54
N LEU A 465 15.29 31.29 11.39
CA LEU A 465 15.05 29.90 11.01
C LEU A 465 13.89 29.71 10.01
N HIS A 466 12.83 30.50 10.12
CA HIS A 466 11.71 30.45 9.18
C HIS A 466 12.13 30.96 7.81
N GLU A 467 12.87 32.06 7.76
CA GLU A 467 13.37 32.63 6.51
C GLU A 467 14.31 31.64 5.80
N GLN A 468 15.16 30.93 6.57
CA GLN A 468 16.02 29.89 6.02
C GLN A 468 15.21 28.70 5.47
N LEU A 469 14.21 28.21 6.21
CA LEU A 469 13.35 27.12 5.73
C LEU A 469 12.57 27.51 4.47
N ASP A 470 12.00 28.70 4.49
CA ASP A 470 11.25 29.27 3.38
C ASP A 470 12.13 29.44 2.13
N ALA A 471 13.37 29.93 2.30
CA ALA A 471 14.36 30.00 1.22
C ALA A 471 14.72 28.61 0.67
N PHE A 472 14.91 27.61 1.55
CA PHE A 472 15.21 26.24 1.16
C PHE A 472 14.07 25.59 0.36
N VAL A 473 12.84 25.67 0.87
CA VAL A 473 11.64 25.13 0.20
C VAL A 473 11.45 25.82 -1.15
N THR A 474 11.57 27.15 -1.18
CA THR A 474 11.46 27.94 -2.41
C THR A 474 12.51 27.55 -3.44
N LYS A 475 13.76 27.35 -3.02
CA LYS A 475 14.85 26.89 -3.89
C LYS A 475 14.54 25.51 -4.46
N ARG A 476 14.13 24.56 -3.62
CA ARG A 476 13.80 23.19 -4.04
C ARG A 476 12.63 23.14 -5.03
N ILE A 477 11.59 23.96 -4.81
CA ILE A 477 10.50 24.11 -5.78
C ILE A 477 11.03 24.67 -7.10
N LYS A 478 11.81 25.77 -7.08
CA LYS A 478 12.41 26.36 -8.30
C LYS A 478 13.25 25.36 -9.08
N GLU A 479 14.08 24.59 -8.40
CA GLU A 479 14.90 23.54 -9.01
C GLU A 479 14.01 22.47 -9.66
N LYS A 480 12.94 22.04 -8.99
CA LYS A 480 12.01 21.05 -9.54
C LYS A 480 11.25 21.58 -10.76
N LEU A 481 10.79 22.83 -10.72
CA LEU A 481 10.12 23.49 -11.86
C LEU A 481 11.08 23.72 -13.04
N ALA A 482 12.38 23.85 -12.80
CA ALA A 482 13.36 23.97 -13.88
C ALA A 482 13.65 22.64 -14.59
N ASP A 483 13.46 21.51 -13.88
CA ASP A 483 13.78 20.16 -14.35
C ASP A 483 12.55 19.43 -14.92
N GLU A 484 11.36 19.63 -14.34
CA GLU A 484 10.17 18.86 -14.67
C GLU A 484 8.92 19.73 -14.89
N SER A 485 8.30 19.55 -16.06
CA SER A 485 7.01 20.15 -16.42
C SER A 485 5.79 19.29 -16.05
N TYR A 486 6.00 18.07 -15.56
CA TYR A 486 4.95 17.19 -15.03
C TYR A 486 5.35 16.73 -13.64
N ILE A 487 4.68 17.28 -12.62
CA ILE A 487 5.08 17.16 -11.21
C ILE A 487 4.07 16.27 -10.49
N SER A 488 4.58 15.16 -9.95
CA SER A 488 3.82 14.22 -9.13
C SER A 488 4.51 13.88 -7.80
N ASP A 489 5.64 14.51 -7.49
CA ASP A 489 6.31 14.34 -6.19
C ASP A 489 5.45 14.95 -5.09
N SER A 490 4.87 14.09 -4.25
CA SER A 490 3.95 14.47 -3.17
C SER A 490 4.49 15.58 -2.27
N LYS A 491 5.79 15.56 -1.96
CA LYS A 491 6.39 16.54 -1.06
C LYS A 491 6.51 17.89 -1.76
N ILE A 492 6.96 17.93 -3.01
CA ILE A 492 6.96 19.17 -3.81
C ILE A 492 5.55 19.73 -3.94
N LEU A 493 4.56 18.88 -4.23
CA LEU A 493 3.16 19.29 -4.41
C LEU A 493 2.54 19.91 -3.16
N ILE A 494 2.83 19.34 -1.98
CA ILE A 494 2.41 19.88 -0.67
C ILE A 494 3.11 21.21 -0.43
N ASP A 495 4.44 21.23 -0.55
CA ASP A 495 5.27 22.43 -0.34
C ASP A 495 4.82 23.59 -1.24
N TYR A 496 4.45 23.29 -2.49
CA TYR A 496 3.96 24.25 -3.48
C TYR A 496 2.63 24.91 -3.10
N ILE A 497 1.73 24.19 -2.43
CA ILE A 497 0.47 24.77 -1.94
C ILE A 497 0.70 25.59 -0.66
N HIS A 498 1.60 25.14 0.22
CA HIS A 498 1.80 25.76 1.53
C HIS A 498 2.74 26.96 1.54
N THR A 499 3.60 27.10 0.54
CA THR A 499 4.48 28.26 0.40
C THR A 499 3.68 29.55 0.11
N ASN A 500 4.16 30.67 0.67
CA ASN A 500 3.61 32.00 0.41
C ASN A 500 4.28 32.69 -0.80
N HIS A 501 5.25 32.04 -1.45
CA HIS A 501 5.95 32.59 -2.61
C HIS A 501 5.15 32.37 -3.89
N GLU A 502 5.07 33.43 -4.70
CA GLU A 502 4.56 33.33 -6.06
C GLU A 502 5.68 32.82 -6.98
N PHE A 503 5.44 31.69 -7.65
CA PHE A 503 6.31 31.17 -8.68
C PHE A 503 5.79 31.65 -10.03
N LYS A 504 6.39 32.74 -10.52
CA LYS A 504 6.14 33.23 -11.87
C LYS A 504 6.87 32.34 -12.87
N THR A 505 6.11 31.82 -13.81
CA THR A 505 6.58 30.99 -14.92
C THR A 505 6.02 31.58 -16.21
N ASP A 506 6.76 31.45 -17.32
CA ASP A 506 6.22 31.81 -18.64
C ASP A 506 5.23 30.75 -19.17
N THR A 507 5.06 29.65 -18.42
CA THR A 507 4.17 28.53 -18.73
C THR A 507 2.83 28.63 -18.00
N ILE A 508 1.79 27.99 -18.55
CA ILE A 508 0.49 27.81 -17.91
C ILE A 508 0.59 26.73 -16.82
N LYS A 509 0.23 27.07 -15.58
CA LYS A 509 0.25 26.16 -14.44
C LYS A 509 -1.11 25.50 -14.26
N VAL A 510 -1.13 24.17 -14.38
CA VAL A 510 -2.36 23.36 -14.34
C VAL A 510 -2.37 22.49 -13.09
N GLY A 511 -3.28 22.78 -12.16
CA GLY A 511 -3.52 21.96 -10.97
C GLY A 511 -4.52 20.85 -11.27
N VAL A 512 -4.10 19.59 -11.18
CA VAL A 512 -4.90 18.42 -11.55
C VAL A 512 -5.24 17.64 -10.29
N PHE A 513 -6.53 17.49 -9.98
CA PHE A 513 -7.01 16.83 -8.76
C PHE A 513 -7.80 15.58 -9.13
N LEU A 514 -7.29 14.42 -8.72
CA LEU A 514 -7.84 13.11 -9.09
C LEU A 514 -8.83 12.59 -8.03
N GLU A 515 -9.71 11.68 -8.45
CA GLU A 515 -10.49 10.82 -7.56
C GLU A 515 -9.63 9.66 -7.01
N ASP A 516 -8.67 9.19 -7.82
CA ASP A 516 -7.80 8.06 -7.52
C ASP A 516 -6.48 8.47 -6.86
N ASN A 517 -5.80 7.49 -6.25
CA ASN A 517 -4.42 7.65 -5.81
C ASN A 517 -3.46 7.73 -7.00
N PHE A 518 -2.39 8.54 -6.91
CA PHE A 518 -1.45 8.71 -8.02
C PHE A 518 -0.74 7.40 -8.41
N ASP A 519 -0.22 6.68 -7.41
CA ASP A 519 0.54 5.44 -7.64
C ASP A 519 -0.32 4.24 -8.08
N ASN A 520 -1.65 4.34 -7.94
CA ASN A 520 -2.58 3.25 -8.25
C ASN A 520 -3.81 3.75 -9.02
N MET A 521 -3.58 4.53 -10.07
CA MET A 521 -4.67 5.01 -10.94
C MET A 521 -5.35 3.85 -11.68
N ASN A 522 -6.67 3.89 -11.70
CA ASN A 522 -7.50 3.07 -12.58
C ASN A 522 -7.32 3.46 -14.05
N ALA A 523 -7.86 2.63 -14.95
CA ALA A 523 -7.73 2.80 -16.40
C ALA A 523 -8.13 4.21 -16.90
N CYS A 524 -9.28 4.72 -16.48
CA CYS A 524 -9.82 5.98 -16.96
C CYS A 524 -8.95 7.20 -16.58
N PRO A 525 -8.59 7.47 -15.31
CA PRO A 525 -7.65 8.53 -14.98
C PRO A 525 -6.30 8.38 -15.67
N PHE A 526 -5.80 7.15 -15.79
CA PHE A 526 -4.51 6.90 -16.41
C PHE A 526 -4.50 7.30 -17.90
N ILE A 527 -5.55 6.93 -18.64
CA ILE A 527 -5.68 7.24 -20.07
C ILE A 527 -6.08 8.70 -20.26
N ARG A 528 -7.14 9.17 -19.60
CA ARG A 528 -7.80 10.43 -19.92
C ARG A 528 -7.13 11.66 -19.32
N ILE A 529 -6.31 11.46 -18.28
CA ILE A 529 -5.61 12.54 -17.57
C ILE A 529 -4.10 12.33 -17.61
N HIS A 530 -3.60 11.29 -16.94
CA HIS A 530 -2.16 11.12 -16.68
C HIS A 530 -1.32 11.11 -17.96
N SER A 531 -1.62 10.18 -18.87
CA SER A 531 -0.81 9.97 -20.07
C SER A 531 -0.93 11.15 -21.05
N LEU A 532 -2.09 11.81 -21.11
CA LEU A 532 -2.32 13.00 -21.92
C LEU A 532 -1.52 14.19 -21.43
N PHE A 533 -1.61 14.51 -20.15
CA PHE A 533 -0.91 15.66 -19.58
C PHE A 533 0.59 15.45 -19.52
N LYS A 534 1.04 14.20 -19.42
CA LYS A 534 2.46 13.86 -19.57
C LYS A 534 2.98 14.01 -21.01
N GLU A 535 2.13 13.83 -22.02
CA GLU A 535 2.50 14.17 -23.40
C GLU A 535 2.48 15.68 -23.62
N LEU A 536 1.44 16.36 -23.13
CA LEU A 536 1.27 17.80 -23.31
C LEU A 536 2.35 18.61 -22.57
N SER A 537 2.85 18.14 -21.43
CA SER A 537 3.96 18.78 -20.70
C SER A 537 5.25 18.88 -21.51
N LYS A 538 5.45 18.02 -22.52
CA LYS A 538 6.63 18.05 -23.39
C LYS A 538 6.66 19.23 -24.36
N SER A 539 5.54 19.94 -24.51
CA SER A 539 5.47 21.16 -25.35
C SER A 539 6.33 22.31 -24.79
N GLY A 540 6.57 22.32 -23.48
CA GLY A 540 7.19 23.45 -22.77
C GLY A 540 6.23 24.59 -22.42
N ASP A 541 4.95 24.51 -22.85
CA ASP A 541 3.95 25.55 -22.58
C ASP A 541 3.32 25.44 -21.18
N TYR A 542 3.51 24.30 -20.49
CA TYR A 542 2.74 23.94 -19.30
C TYR A 542 3.59 23.40 -18.16
N HIS A 543 3.15 23.67 -16.93
CA HIS A 543 3.51 22.88 -15.75
C HIS A 543 2.26 22.20 -15.19
N PHE A 544 2.27 20.86 -15.14
CA PHE A 544 1.19 20.08 -14.53
C PHE A 544 1.55 19.68 -13.12
N PHE A 545 0.64 19.93 -12.18
CA PHE A 545 0.76 19.56 -10.77
C PHE A 545 -0.33 18.55 -10.44
N VAL A 546 0.03 17.27 -10.31
CA VAL A 546 -0.95 16.18 -10.29
C VAL A 546 -1.13 15.61 -8.89
N TYR A 547 -2.23 16.01 -8.26
CA TYR A 547 -2.62 15.65 -6.91
C TYR A 547 -3.48 14.39 -6.92
N GLY A 548 -2.89 13.27 -6.49
CA GLY A 548 -3.61 12.05 -6.13
C GLY A 548 -4.43 12.22 -4.86
N GLN A 549 -5.45 11.38 -4.69
CA GLN A 549 -6.36 11.42 -3.55
C GLN A 549 -5.62 11.31 -2.19
N GLU A 550 -4.52 10.57 -2.13
CA GLU A 550 -3.73 10.28 -0.94
C GLU A 550 -3.08 11.50 -0.30
N ILE A 551 -2.79 12.56 -1.07
CA ILE A 551 -2.17 13.78 -0.55
C ILE A 551 -3.16 14.91 -0.28
N LEU A 552 -4.42 14.78 -0.73
CA LEU A 552 -5.43 15.84 -0.55
C LEU A 552 -5.72 16.20 0.92
N PRO A 553 -5.67 15.27 1.89
CA PRO A 553 -5.80 15.62 3.31
C PRO A 553 -4.63 16.43 3.88
N LEU A 554 -3.49 16.44 3.19
CA LEU A 554 -2.25 17.07 3.66
C LEU A 554 -2.11 18.51 3.16
N ILE A 555 -2.90 18.91 2.16
CA ILE A 555 -2.86 20.24 1.57
C ILE A 555 -3.85 21.18 2.26
N ASP A 556 -3.46 22.44 2.45
CA ASP A 556 -4.40 23.46 2.90
C ASP A 556 -5.07 24.07 1.67
N VAL A 557 -6.29 23.60 1.38
CA VAL A 557 -7.10 24.09 0.24
C VAL A 557 -7.37 25.60 0.32
N ASN A 558 -7.27 26.22 1.50
CA ASN A 558 -7.39 27.67 1.62
C ASN A 558 -6.15 28.41 1.11
N GLN A 559 -4.97 27.78 1.10
CA GLN A 559 -3.74 28.37 0.61
C GLN A 559 -3.65 28.39 -0.92
N ILE A 560 -4.39 27.50 -1.61
CA ILE A 560 -4.52 27.51 -3.09
C ILE A 560 -4.88 28.90 -3.63
N ILE A 561 -5.57 29.71 -2.82
CA ILE A 561 -5.99 31.07 -3.13
C ILE A 561 -4.86 32.10 -2.97
N LYS A 562 -4.10 32.02 -1.88
CA LYS A 562 -3.18 33.10 -1.49
C LYS A 562 -1.99 33.20 -2.45
N SER A 563 -1.72 32.12 -3.19
CA SER A 563 -0.47 31.94 -3.92
C SER A 563 -0.61 32.04 -5.45
N LYS A 564 -1.82 32.24 -6.02
CA LYS A 564 -2.05 32.23 -7.50
C LYS A 564 -1.28 31.11 -8.20
N ILE A 565 -1.32 29.92 -7.59
CA ILE A 565 -0.47 28.80 -7.97
C ILE A 565 -0.88 28.16 -9.29
N PHE A 566 -2.15 28.25 -9.67
CA PHE A 566 -2.67 27.65 -10.91
C PHE A 566 -3.43 28.67 -11.73
N ASP A 567 -3.23 28.59 -13.04
CA ASP A 567 -3.99 29.32 -14.05
C ASP A 567 -5.23 28.51 -14.47
N VAL A 568 -5.11 27.18 -14.44
CA VAL A 568 -6.20 26.24 -14.73
C VAL A 568 -6.25 25.16 -13.67
N ILE A 569 -7.46 24.77 -13.26
CA ILE A 569 -7.69 23.61 -12.39
C ILE A 569 -8.50 22.56 -13.16
N VAL A 570 -8.02 21.32 -13.15
CA VAL A 570 -8.73 20.15 -13.67
C VAL A 570 -9.16 19.29 -12.48
N ILE A 571 -10.46 19.00 -12.38
CA ILE A 571 -10.99 18.04 -11.42
C ILE A 571 -11.55 16.86 -12.20
N GLN A 572 -11.00 15.68 -11.94
CA GLN A 572 -11.54 14.44 -12.48
C GLN A 572 -12.59 13.89 -11.53
N ARG A 573 -13.81 13.63 -12.02
CA ARG A 573 -14.93 13.05 -11.26
C ARG A 573 -15.14 13.77 -9.92
N VAL A 574 -15.10 13.07 -8.78
CA VAL A 574 -15.35 13.68 -7.47
C VAL A 574 -14.36 13.17 -6.42
N ASN A 575 -13.84 14.08 -5.60
CA ASN A 575 -13.05 13.77 -4.42
C ASN A 575 -13.51 14.60 -3.20
N PRO A 576 -13.08 14.28 -1.97
CA PRO A 576 -13.57 14.92 -0.75
C PRO A 576 -13.36 16.45 -0.69
N TYR A 577 -12.44 16.99 -1.50
CA TYR A 577 -12.07 18.41 -1.51
C TYR A 577 -12.56 19.16 -2.75
N SER A 578 -13.12 18.45 -3.74
CA SER A 578 -13.43 19.02 -5.07
C SER A 578 -14.33 20.24 -5.00
N THR A 579 -15.40 20.22 -4.19
CA THR A 579 -16.34 21.35 -4.09
C THR A 579 -15.72 22.57 -3.43
N LYS A 580 -14.80 22.36 -2.47
CA LYS A 580 -14.03 23.44 -1.86
C LYS A 580 -13.09 24.06 -2.89
N ILE A 581 -12.34 23.23 -3.63
CA ILE A 581 -11.43 23.66 -4.69
C ILE A 581 -12.20 24.44 -5.77
N ALA A 582 -13.30 23.89 -6.28
CA ALA A 582 -14.14 24.55 -7.29
C ALA A 582 -14.69 25.90 -6.81
N LYS A 583 -15.14 25.98 -5.55
CA LYS A 583 -15.57 27.25 -4.95
C LYS A 583 -14.44 28.26 -4.92
N LYS A 584 -13.22 27.85 -4.57
CA LYS A 584 -12.05 28.74 -4.52
C LYS A 584 -11.60 29.18 -5.91
N ALA A 585 -11.61 28.28 -6.89
CA ALA A 585 -11.32 28.58 -8.28
C ALA A 585 -12.25 29.70 -8.80
N LYS A 586 -13.57 29.52 -8.63
CA LYS A 586 -14.59 30.49 -9.04
C LYS A 586 -14.44 31.85 -8.34
N GLN A 587 -14.11 31.85 -7.04
CA GLN A 587 -13.90 33.09 -6.29
C GLN A 587 -12.75 33.94 -6.84
N HIS A 588 -11.78 33.34 -7.53
CA HIS A 588 -10.55 34.00 -7.98
C HIS A 588 -10.43 34.05 -9.50
N GLY A 589 -11.47 33.65 -10.24
CA GLY A 589 -11.44 33.63 -11.71
C GLY A 589 -10.43 32.62 -12.28
N ILE A 590 -10.08 31.57 -11.54
CA ILE A 590 -9.26 30.48 -12.06
C ILE A 590 -10.16 29.57 -12.89
N LYS A 591 -9.75 29.28 -14.12
CA LYS A 591 -10.51 28.42 -15.02
C LYS A 591 -10.64 27.01 -14.44
N LEU A 592 -11.87 26.52 -14.31
CA LEU A 592 -12.18 25.19 -13.81
C LEU A 592 -12.65 24.27 -14.94
N VAL A 593 -11.91 23.19 -15.17
CA VAL A 593 -12.28 22.11 -16.07
C VAL A 593 -12.72 20.89 -15.27
N TYR A 594 -13.92 20.39 -15.55
CA TYR A 594 -14.44 19.15 -14.99
C TYR A 594 -14.33 18.02 -16.00
N GLU A 595 -13.68 16.92 -15.65
CA GLU A 595 -13.51 15.75 -16.54
C GLU A 595 -14.31 14.56 -16.00
N THR A 596 -15.07 13.89 -16.88
CA THR A 596 -15.77 12.65 -16.55
C THR A 596 -15.87 11.72 -17.75
N ASP A 597 -15.79 10.42 -17.49
CA ASP A 597 -15.86 9.35 -18.48
C ASP A 597 -17.17 8.57 -18.46
N ASP A 598 -18.02 8.78 -17.44
CA ASP A 598 -19.30 8.12 -17.23
C ASP A 598 -20.39 9.13 -16.80
N ASP A 599 -21.66 8.70 -16.87
CA ASP A 599 -22.79 9.47 -16.37
C ASP A 599 -23.01 9.21 -14.87
N PHE A 600 -22.43 10.09 -14.05
CA PHE A 600 -22.60 10.07 -12.60
C PHE A 600 -23.78 10.90 -12.10
N LEU A 601 -24.60 11.47 -13.00
CA LEU A 601 -25.78 12.24 -12.63
C LEU A 601 -27.04 11.37 -12.52
N ASP A 602 -27.08 10.27 -13.28
CA ASP A 602 -28.20 9.33 -13.31
C ASP A 602 -27.72 7.86 -13.39
N ILE A 603 -27.21 7.35 -12.27
CA ILE A 603 -26.71 5.97 -12.16
C ILE A 603 -27.81 5.03 -11.66
N ASN A 604 -27.96 3.87 -12.32
CA ASN A 604 -28.97 2.88 -11.96
C ASN A 604 -28.68 2.24 -10.58
N PRO A 605 -29.69 2.01 -9.71
CA PRO A 605 -29.54 1.30 -8.43
C PRO A 605 -28.84 -0.07 -8.51
N SER A 606 -28.90 -0.77 -9.65
CA SER A 606 -28.22 -2.05 -9.85
C SER A 606 -26.71 -1.92 -10.07
N ASN A 607 -26.20 -0.70 -10.28
CA ASN A 607 -24.77 -0.46 -10.47
C ASN A 607 -24.03 -0.56 -9.12
N PRO A 608 -22.94 -1.32 -9.00
CA PRO A 608 -22.15 -1.44 -7.77
C PRO A 608 -21.66 -0.09 -7.19
N SER A 609 -21.45 0.91 -8.03
CA SER A 609 -21.03 2.26 -7.62
C SER A 609 -22.18 3.16 -7.16
N PHE A 610 -23.45 2.72 -7.22
CA PHE A 610 -24.62 3.55 -6.94
C PHE A 610 -24.54 4.24 -5.57
N ASN A 611 -24.25 3.51 -4.49
CA ASN A 611 -24.22 4.08 -3.14
C ASN A 611 -23.15 5.18 -2.99
N TYR A 612 -21.97 4.95 -3.58
CA TYR A 612 -20.88 5.93 -3.57
C TYR A 612 -21.27 7.20 -4.33
N ILE A 613 -21.84 7.04 -5.52
CA ILE A 613 -22.24 8.17 -6.38
C ILE A 613 -23.43 8.91 -5.76
N GLN A 614 -24.44 8.24 -5.22
CA GLN A 614 -25.56 8.88 -4.54
C GLN A 614 -25.11 9.70 -3.34
N GLY A 615 -24.17 9.17 -2.54
CA GLY A 615 -23.56 9.92 -1.43
C GLY A 615 -22.83 11.19 -1.88
N ASN A 616 -22.37 11.23 -3.13
CA ASN A 616 -21.64 12.36 -3.72
C ASN A 616 -22.42 13.16 -4.75
N LEU A 617 -23.68 12.81 -5.05
CA LEU A 617 -24.45 13.40 -6.15
C LEU A 617 -24.60 14.92 -6.00
N SER A 618 -24.80 15.40 -4.77
CA SER A 618 -24.84 16.84 -4.47
C SER A 618 -23.52 17.53 -4.81
N ASN A 619 -22.38 16.88 -4.55
CA ASN A 619 -21.06 17.41 -4.85
C ASN A 619 -20.80 17.41 -6.35
N ILE A 620 -21.13 16.33 -7.05
CA ILE A 620 -21.01 16.22 -8.51
C ILE A 620 -21.82 17.33 -9.18
N LYS A 621 -23.10 17.52 -8.83
CA LYS A 621 -23.93 18.61 -9.38
C LYS A 621 -23.33 20.00 -9.16
N LYS A 622 -22.73 20.24 -7.99
CA LYS A 622 -22.03 21.51 -7.70
C LYS A 622 -20.79 21.71 -8.56
N LEU A 623 -20.03 20.64 -8.83
CA LEU A 623 -18.85 20.70 -9.71
C LEU A 623 -19.24 20.99 -11.14
N VAL A 624 -20.20 20.22 -11.67
CA VAL A 624 -20.74 20.39 -13.02
C VAL A 624 -21.28 21.81 -13.23
N SER A 625 -21.99 22.36 -12.24
CA SER A 625 -22.52 23.72 -12.31
C SER A 625 -21.46 24.82 -12.14
N ALA A 626 -20.29 24.49 -11.58
CA ALA A 626 -19.21 25.44 -11.33
C ALA A 626 -18.15 25.45 -12.44
N ALA A 627 -18.12 24.42 -13.28
CA ALA A 627 -17.11 24.25 -14.33
C ALA A 627 -17.30 25.24 -15.49
N ASP A 628 -16.19 25.79 -15.97
CA ASP A 628 -16.15 26.63 -17.18
C ASP A 628 -16.11 25.76 -18.45
N GLU A 629 -15.52 24.58 -18.34
CA GLU A 629 -15.47 23.56 -19.39
C GLU A 629 -15.72 22.17 -18.77
N ILE A 630 -16.49 21.34 -19.46
CA ILE A 630 -16.76 19.96 -19.11
C ILE A 630 -16.22 19.09 -20.23
N VAL A 631 -15.31 18.18 -19.88
CA VAL A 631 -14.70 17.25 -20.83
C VAL A 631 -15.31 15.87 -20.62
N VAL A 632 -15.86 15.32 -21.70
CA VAL A 632 -16.50 14.00 -21.72
C VAL A 632 -15.87 13.08 -22.76
N SER A 633 -16.10 11.76 -22.62
CA SER A 633 -15.53 10.74 -23.51
C SER A 633 -16.36 10.49 -24.78
N THR A 634 -17.68 10.76 -24.76
CA THR A 634 -18.61 10.35 -25.81
C THR A 634 -19.63 11.44 -26.18
N SER A 635 -20.18 11.35 -27.39
CA SER A 635 -21.24 12.25 -27.87
C SER A 635 -22.54 12.12 -27.06
N GLU A 636 -22.85 10.93 -26.57
CA GLU A 636 -24.03 10.72 -25.73
C GLU A 636 -23.88 11.40 -24.37
N LEU A 637 -22.71 11.31 -23.74
CA LEU A 637 -22.44 12.10 -22.53
C LEU A 637 -22.58 13.59 -22.83
N LYS A 638 -22.03 14.08 -23.95
CA LYS A 638 -22.18 15.49 -24.33
C LYS A 638 -23.66 15.89 -24.40
N ARG A 639 -24.49 15.10 -25.08
CA ARG A 639 -25.94 15.33 -25.22
C ARG A 639 -26.63 15.42 -23.86
N ARG A 640 -26.26 14.56 -22.91
CA ARG A 640 -26.83 14.57 -21.55
C ARG A 640 -26.44 15.81 -20.78
N PHE A 641 -25.16 16.17 -20.78
CA PHE A 641 -24.69 17.38 -20.10
C PHE A 641 -25.26 18.66 -20.74
N ASP A 642 -25.38 18.71 -22.07
CA ASP A 642 -26.01 19.82 -22.79
C ASP A 642 -27.49 20.00 -22.35
N SER A 643 -28.20 18.91 -22.07
CA SER A 643 -29.61 18.96 -21.64
C SER A 643 -29.83 19.61 -20.27
N LEU A 644 -28.77 19.78 -19.48
CA LEU A 644 -28.81 20.41 -18.17
C LEU A 644 -28.74 21.94 -18.24
N ASN A 645 -28.63 22.53 -19.44
CA ASN A 645 -28.54 23.98 -19.66
C ASN A 645 -27.44 24.64 -18.81
N LEU A 646 -26.25 24.02 -18.81
CA LEU A 646 -25.10 24.49 -18.05
C LEU A 646 -24.49 25.75 -18.66
N SER A 647 -23.81 26.54 -17.83
CA SER A 647 -23.06 27.71 -18.30
C SER A 647 -21.72 27.35 -18.97
N GLY A 648 -21.14 26.19 -18.62
CA GLY A 648 -19.88 25.72 -19.17
C GLY A 648 -20.05 25.02 -20.51
N ASN A 649 -19.03 25.10 -21.36
CA ASN A 649 -19.00 24.34 -22.61
C ASN A 649 -18.78 22.86 -22.33
N VAL A 650 -19.41 21.99 -23.11
CA VAL A 650 -19.16 20.55 -23.06
C VAL A 650 -18.37 20.12 -24.30
N THR A 651 -17.13 19.70 -24.12
CA THR A 651 -16.22 19.25 -25.18
C THR A 651 -15.99 17.75 -25.11
N ILE A 652 -16.00 17.10 -26.28
CA ILE A 652 -15.72 15.66 -26.39
C ILE A 652 -14.22 15.47 -26.65
N ILE A 653 -13.56 14.71 -25.78
CA ILE A 653 -12.24 14.14 -26.03
C ILE A 653 -12.36 12.63 -25.96
N ARG A 654 -12.36 12.00 -27.13
CA ARG A 654 -12.41 10.53 -27.28
C ARG A 654 -11.18 9.87 -26.67
N ASN A 655 -11.29 8.59 -26.37
CA ASN A 655 -10.14 7.79 -25.94
C ASN A 655 -9.13 7.62 -27.09
N TYR A 656 -7.98 7.06 -26.78
CA TYR A 656 -6.87 6.89 -27.71
C TYR A 656 -6.05 5.65 -27.38
N TYR A 657 -5.19 5.26 -28.31
CA TYR A 657 -4.30 4.10 -28.20
C TYR A 657 -2.98 4.46 -27.49
N LEU A 658 -2.57 3.62 -26.53
CA LEU A 658 -1.36 3.79 -25.71
C LEU A 658 -0.34 2.68 -26.01
N ASP A 659 0.51 2.90 -27.01
CA ASP A 659 1.55 1.95 -27.43
C ASP A 659 2.54 1.60 -26.32
N ASN A 660 2.92 2.59 -25.50
CA ASN A 660 3.87 2.39 -24.39
C ASN A 660 3.36 1.48 -23.26
N VAL A 661 2.05 1.28 -23.17
CA VAL A 661 1.40 0.43 -22.16
C VAL A 661 0.98 -0.91 -22.75
N LEU A 662 0.39 -0.88 -23.94
CA LEU A 662 -0.15 -2.06 -24.62
C LEU A 662 0.31 -2.05 -26.09
N PRO A 663 1.55 -2.48 -26.37
CA PRO A 663 2.08 -2.48 -27.74
C PRO A 663 1.28 -3.44 -28.63
N LEU A 664 1.17 -3.12 -29.92
CA LEU A 664 0.42 -3.94 -30.88
C LEU A 664 1.02 -5.35 -30.97
N LYS A 665 0.29 -6.34 -30.46
CA LYS A 665 0.69 -7.75 -30.54
C LYS A 665 0.38 -8.30 -31.93
N GLY A 666 1.30 -9.06 -32.52
CA GLY A 666 1.09 -9.72 -33.81
C GLY A 666 -0.02 -10.76 -33.79
N PHE A 667 -0.58 -11.07 -34.98
CA PHE A 667 -1.53 -12.19 -35.10
C PHE A 667 -0.77 -13.52 -34.97
N SER A 668 -1.32 -14.45 -34.19
CA SER A 668 -0.76 -15.80 -34.03
C SER A 668 -1.83 -16.84 -34.39
N TYR A 669 -1.56 -17.67 -35.40
CA TYR A 669 -2.42 -18.77 -35.78
C TYR A 669 -1.94 -20.07 -35.11
N LYS A 670 -2.81 -20.70 -34.32
CA LYS A 670 -2.51 -21.93 -33.56
C LYS A 670 -3.19 -23.18 -34.12
N GLY A 671 -3.81 -23.09 -35.29
CA GLY A 671 -4.63 -24.17 -35.88
C GLY A 671 -6.14 -23.91 -35.74
N ASN A 672 -6.94 -24.83 -36.29
CA ASN A 672 -8.42 -24.75 -36.29
C ASN A 672 -9.11 -25.72 -35.33
N ASN A 673 -8.37 -26.61 -34.67
CA ASN A 673 -8.99 -27.66 -33.84
C ASN A 673 -9.43 -27.13 -32.46
N TYR A 674 -8.92 -25.97 -32.05
CA TYR A 674 -9.23 -25.31 -30.78
C TYR A 674 -9.29 -23.79 -31.01
N VAL A 675 -10.40 -23.16 -30.63
CA VAL A 675 -10.61 -21.71 -30.75
C VAL A 675 -11.04 -21.14 -29.40
N LYS A 676 -10.27 -20.18 -28.89
CA LYS A 676 -10.55 -19.51 -27.61
C LYS A 676 -11.17 -18.13 -27.84
N ILE A 677 -12.42 -17.97 -27.41
CA ILE A 677 -13.12 -16.69 -27.37
C ILE A 677 -12.80 -16.01 -26.02
N GLY A 678 -12.54 -14.70 -26.04
CA GLY A 678 -12.10 -13.96 -24.87
C GLY A 678 -12.96 -12.76 -24.51
N TYR A 679 -13.14 -12.53 -23.21
CA TYR A 679 -13.73 -11.30 -22.67
C TYR A 679 -12.96 -10.83 -21.42
N PHE A 680 -12.83 -9.51 -21.24
CA PHE A 680 -12.42 -8.95 -19.95
C PHE A 680 -13.15 -7.66 -19.62
N GLY A 681 -13.46 -7.50 -18.33
CA GLY A 681 -14.19 -6.35 -17.80
C GLY A 681 -14.24 -6.39 -16.28
N THR A 682 -14.93 -5.42 -15.67
CA THR A 682 -15.20 -5.42 -14.22
C THR A 682 -16.47 -6.22 -13.91
N MET A 683 -16.71 -6.55 -12.63
CA MET A 683 -17.90 -7.29 -12.19
C MET A 683 -19.25 -6.56 -12.46
N THR A 684 -19.22 -5.33 -12.97
CA THR A 684 -20.40 -4.55 -13.33
C THR A 684 -21.14 -5.06 -14.58
N HIS A 685 -20.59 -6.08 -15.26
CA HIS A 685 -21.03 -6.55 -16.59
C HIS A 685 -21.76 -7.91 -16.61
N ASN A 686 -22.26 -8.42 -15.47
CA ASN A 686 -22.95 -9.72 -15.45
C ASN A 686 -24.14 -9.80 -16.43
N ASN A 687 -24.91 -8.72 -16.56
CA ASN A 687 -26.03 -8.66 -17.51
C ASN A 687 -25.56 -8.66 -18.97
N ASP A 688 -24.38 -8.11 -19.26
CA ASP A 688 -23.79 -8.14 -20.60
C ASP A 688 -23.36 -9.56 -20.96
N LEU A 689 -22.79 -10.32 -20.01
CA LEU A 689 -22.42 -11.72 -20.22
C LEU A 689 -23.62 -12.63 -20.50
N GLU A 690 -24.75 -12.40 -19.84
CA GLU A 690 -25.96 -13.19 -20.07
C GLU A 690 -26.46 -13.10 -21.53
N LEU A 691 -26.23 -11.95 -22.20
CA LEU A 691 -26.61 -11.74 -23.61
C LEU A 691 -26.02 -12.81 -24.54
N ILE A 692 -24.81 -13.28 -24.23
CA ILE A 692 -24.06 -14.23 -25.07
C ILE A 692 -24.10 -15.67 -24.52
N HIS A 693 -24.84 -15.94 -23.45
CA HIS A 693 -24.93 -17.28 -22.86
C HIS A 693 -25.41 -18.34 -23.87
N ASN A 694 -26.60 -18.15 -24.44
CA ASN A 694 -27.16 -19.06 -25.45
C ASN A 694 -26.29 -19.14 -26.72
N VAL A 695 -25.67 -18.03 -27.09
CA VAL A 695 -24.77 -17.94 -28.25
C VAL A 695 -23.58 -18.90 -28.07
N ILE A 696 -22.91 -18.85 -26.93
CA ILE A 696 -21.73 -19.69 -26.64
C ILE A 696 -22.13 -21.17 -26.60
N LEU A 697 -23.26 -21.51 -25.98
CA LEU A 697 -23.76 -22.89 -25.96
C LEU A 697 -24.03 -23.42 -27.38
N ARG A 698 -24.67 -22.62 -28.23
CA ARG A 698 -24.92 -22.96 -29.64
C ARG A 698 -23.63 -23.14 -30.43
N LEU A 699 -22.64 -22.29 -30.23
CA LEU A 699 -21.33 -22.41 -30.89
C LEU A 699 -20.61 -23.70 -30.47
N LYS A 700 -20.61 -24.03 -29.16
CA LYS A 700 -20.06 -25.29 -28.66
C LYS A 700 -20.72 -26.51 -29.31
N ASP A 701 -22.06 -26.54 -29.41
CA ASP A 701 -22.79 -27.63 -30.07
C ASP A 701 -22.50 -27.72 -31.58
N ILE A 702 -22.50 -26.60 -32.30
CA ILE A 702 -22.23 -26.57 -33.75
C ILE A 702 -20.83 -27.06 -34.07
N PHE A 703 -19.82 -26.59 -33.32
CA PHE A 703 -18.41 -26.83 -33.64
C PHE A 703 -17.87 -28.15 -33.08
N SER A 704 -18.41 -28.65 -31.96
CA SER A 704 -18.08 -30.00 -31.47
C SER A 704 -18.41 -31.08 -32.51
N LYS A 705 -19.53 -30.94 -33.24
CA LYS A 705 -19.91 -31.82 -34.37
C LYS A 705 -18.93 -31.76 -35.56
N LYS A 706 -18.15 -30.68 -35.66
CA LYS A 706 -17.10 -30.49 -36.68
C LYS A 706 -15.70 -30.85 -36.17
N GLY A 707 -15.58 -31.36 -34.93
CA GLY A 707 -14.29 -31.67 -34.32
C GLY A 707 -13.48 -30.43 -33.89
N ILE A 708 -14.14 -29.29 -33.72
CA ILE A 708 -13.51 -28.03 -33.29
C ILE A 708 -13.99 -27.73 -31.86
N GLN A 709 -13.05 -27.61 -30.92
CA GLN A 709 -13.36 -27.20 -29.55
C GLN A 709 -13.40 -25.67 -29.46
N VAL A 710 -14.48 -25.14 -28.86
CA VAL A 710 -14.70 -23.71 -28.66
C VAL A 710 -14.90 -23.44 -27.18
N ASP A 711 -14.06 -22.58 -26.60
CA ASP A 711 -14.17 -22.16 -25.20
C ASP A 711 -14.27 -20.65 -25.09
N LEU A 712 -15.05 -20.17 -24.13
CA LEU A 712 -15.06 -18.77 -23.71
C LEU A 712 -14.19 -18.62 -22.45
N GLU A 713 -13.26 -17.68 -22.44
CA GLU A 713 -12.44 -17.30 -21.28
C GLU A 713 -12.76 -15.87 -20.84
N ILE A 714 -13.06 -15.68 -19.56
CA ILE A 714 -13.44 -14.40 -18.95
C ILE A 714 -12.38 -13.97 -17.93
N ILE A 715 -11.92 -12.72 -18.01
CA ILE A 715 -11.03 -12.09 -17.03
C ILE A 715 -11.77 -10.95 -16.31
N GLY A 716 -11.91 -11.04 -14.98
CA GLY A 716 -12.42 -9.96 -14.10
C GLY A 716 -13.93 -9.73 -14.09
N ALA A 717 -14.66 -10.10 -15.14
CA ALA A 717 -16.07 -9.76 -15.29
C ALA A 717 -17.05 -10.73 -14.60
N SER A 718 -16.57 -11.88 -14.13
CA SER A 718 -17.35 -12.84 -13.34
C SER A 718 -16.42 -13.51 -12.32
N ILE A 719 -17.01 -13.87 -11.17
CA ILE A 719 -16.38 -14.72 -10.15
C ILE A 719 -17.02 -16.12 -10.10
N ASP A 720 -18.05 -16.36 -10.92
CA ASP A 720 -18.73 -17.66 -10.95
C ASP A 720 -17.89 -18.66 -11.74
N GLU A 721 -17.17 -19.51 -11.01
CA GLU A 721 -16.38 -20.60 -11.56
C GLU A 721 -17.23 -21.83 -11.91
N ASN A 722 -18.53 -21.84 -11.58
CA ASN A 722 -19.41 -22.99 -11.78
C ASN A 722 -20.27 -22.87 -13.05
N ALA A 723 -19.99 -21.93 -13.94
CA ALA A 723 -20.71 -21.79 -15.19
C ALA A 723 -20.16 -22.77 -16.24
N ASP A 724 -20.96 -23.76 -16.65
CA ASP A 724 -20.57 -24.80 -17.64
C ASP A 724 -20.25 -24.23 -19.04
N TRP A 725 -20.51 -22.94 -19.27
CA TRP A 725 -20.42 -22.32 -20.58
C TRP A 725 -19.21 -21.37 -20.75
N PHE A 726 -18.49 -21.00 -19.68
CA PHE A 726 -17.24 -20.21 -19.76
C PHE A 726 -16.21 -20.60 -18.69
N ASN A 727 -14.95 -20.26 -18.94
CA ASN A 727 -13.84 -20.41 -18.01
C ASN A 727 -13.46 -19.04 -17.43
N VAL A 728 -13.37 -18.91 -16.10
CA VAL A 728 -12.87 -17.67 -15.48
C VAL A 728 -11.35 -17.75 -15.30
N LYS A 729 -10.62 -16.80 -15.87
CA LYS A 729 -9.19 -16.60 -15.59
C LYS A 729 -9.02 -15.55 -14.49
N LYS A 730 -8.47 -16.00 -13.37
CA LYS A 730 -8.37 -15.20 -12.13
C LYS A 730 -7.30 -14.13 -12.31
N ILE A 731 -7.66 -12.91 -11.93
CA ILE A 731 -6.72 -11.79 -11.79
C ILE A 731 -5.98 -11.98 -10.44
N PRO A 732 -4.68 -11.62 -10.34
CA PRO A 732 -3.98 -11.56 -9.05
C PRO A 732 -4.78 -10.83 -7.97
N TYR A 733 -4.68 -11.28 -6.72
CA TYR A 733 -5.52 -10.80 -5.60
C TYR A 733 -5.22 -9.35 -5.15
N TYR A 734 -4.19 -8.69 -5.68
CA TYR A 734 -3.85 -7.30 -5.35
C TYR A 734 -4.32 -6.33 -6.45
N PRO A 735 -4.72 -5.10 -6.10
CA PRO A 735 -5.07 -4.07 -7.09
C PRO A 735 -3.86 -3.78 -7.97
N MET A 736 -4.03 -3.91 -9.28
CA MET A 736 -3.03 -3.55 -10.28
C MET A 736 -3.35 -2.19 -10.87
N SER A 737 -2.34 -1.32 -10.94
CA SER A 737 -2.42 -0.13 -11.78
C SER A 737 -2.70 -0.52 -13.23
N MET A 738 -3.34 0.38 -13.98
CA MET A 738 -3.68 0.16 -15.39
C MET A 738 -2.51 -0.38 -16.22
N ALA A 739 -1.33 0.24 -16.08
CA ALA A 739 -0.15 -0.16 -16.83
C ALA A 739 0.30 -1.59 -16.50
N THR A 740 0.17 -2.00 -15.23
CA THR A 740 0.48 -3.35 -14.77
C THR A 740 -0.54 -4.35 -15.28
N PHE A 741 -1.84 -4.02 -15.20
CA PHE A 741 -2.91 -4.87 -15.71
C PHE A 741 -2.79 -5.12 -17.22
N MET A 742 -2.51 -4.07 -18.01
CA MET A 742 -2.37 -4.19 -19.47
C MET A 742 -1.18 -5.05 -19.89
N LYS A 743 -0.04 -4.94 -19.19
CA LYS A 743 1.09 -5.84 -19.40
C LYS A 743 0.75 -7.28 -19.01
N TRP A 744 0.04 -7.46 -17.89
CA TRP A 744 -0.36 -8.77 -17.39
C TRP A 744 -1.31 -9.47 -18.38
N ILE A 745 -2.35 -8.79 -18.86
CA ILE A 745 -3.32 -9.36 -19.80
C ILE A 745 -2.68 -9.60 -21.16
N SER A 746 -1.81 -8.71 -21.66
CA SER A 746 -1.10 -8.93 -22.93
C SER A 746 -0.26 -10.20 -22.94
N ALA A 747 0.37 -10.53 -21.80
CA ALA A 747 1.15 -11.74 -21.63
C ALA A 747 0.31 -13.02 -21.48
N ARG A 748 -0.96 -12.91 -21.05
CA ARG A 748 -1.77 -14.06 -20.60
C ARG A 748 -3.05 -14.31 -21.40
N ALA A 749 -3.58 -13.29 -22.07
CA ALA A 749 -4.70 -13.40 -22.99
C ALA A 749 -4.18 -14.03 -24.28
N ASN A 750 -4.55 -15.30 -24.47
CA ASN A 750 -4.23 -16.10 -25.65
C ASN A 750 -5.54 -16.40 -26.39
N TRP A 751 -6.23 -15.34 -26.80
CA TRP A 751 -7.54 -15.42 -27.45
C TRP A 751 -7.42 -15.35 -28.97
N ASP A 752 -8.29 -16.09 -29.64
CA ASP A 752 -8.44 -16.12 -31.08
C ASP A 752 -9.46 -15.09 -31.57
N ILE A 753 -10.48 -14.83 -30.76
CA ILE A 753 -11.61 -13.94 -31.03
C ILE A 753 -11.99 -13.24 -29.73
N GLY A 754 -12.28 -11.95 -29.78
CA GLY A 754 -12.79 -11.16 -28.66
C GLY A 754 -14.28 -10.93 -28.80
N ILE A 755 -15.00 -10.87 -27.69
CA ILE A 755 -16.40 -10.44 -27.68
C ILE A 755 -16.55 -9.17 -26.86
N ILE A 756 -17.47 -8.30 -27.28
CA ILE A 756 -17.82 -7.08 -26.56
C ILE A 756 -19.35 -7.01 -26.42
N PRO A 757 -19.94 -7.86 -25.56
CA PRO A 757 -21.36 -7.77 -25.27
C PRO A 757 -21.65 -6.48 -24.49
N LEU A 758 -22.74 -5.80 -24.83
CA LEU A 758 -23.17 -4.58 -24.16
C LEU A 758 -24.68 -4.42 -24.32
N VAL A 759 -25.42 -4.52 -23.22
CA VAL A 759 -26.88 -4.35 -23.21
C VAL A 759 -27.22 -2.90 -23.56
N ASN A 760 -28.22 -2.71 -24.41
CA ASN A 760 -28.68 -1.37 -24.81
C ASN A 760 -29.50 -0.71 -23.69
N THR A 761 -28.81 -0.15 -22.70
CA THR A 761 -29.40 0.67 -21.63
C THR A 761 -29.00 2.13 -21.79
N GLU A 762 -29.76 3.04 -21.17
CA GLU A 762 -29.39 4.46 -21.13
C GLU A 762 -27.98 4.69 -20.57
N PHE A 763 -27.56 3.98 -19.52
CA PHE A 763 -26.19 4.10 -19.01
C PHE A 763 -25.14 3.58 -20.01
N ASN A 764 -25.41 2.45 -20.67
CA ASN A 764 -24.47 1.85 -21.61
C ASN A 764 -24.30 2.65 -22.91
N LYS A 765 -25.30 3.47 -23.30
CA LYS A 765 -25.15 4.40 -24.43
C LYS A 765 -24.05 5.45 -24.21
N CYS A 766 -23.71 5.74 -22.96
CA CYS A 766 -22.61 6.65 -22.61
C CYS A 766 -21.22 6.00 -22.70
N LYS A 767 -21.13 4.66 -22.82
CA LYS A 767 -19.85 3.93 -22.84
C LYS A 767 -19.05 4.26 -24.10
N SER A 768 -17.73 4.15 -23.97
CA SER A 768 -16.77 4.48 -25.02
C SER A 768 -16.24 3.25 -25.76
N GLU A 769 -15.55 3.50 -26.87
CA GLU A 769 -14.90 2.50 -27.72
C GLU A 769 -13.68 1.79 -27.09
N LEU A 770 -13.37 2.01 -25.81
CA LEU A 770 -12.09 1.58 -25.24
C LEU A 770 -11.81 0.08 -25.42
N LYS A 771 -12.83 -0.76 -25.31
CA LYS A 771 -12.71 -2.22 -25.53
C LYS A 771 -12.23 -2.55 -26.94
N TYR A 772 -12.72 -1.85 -27.96
CA TYR A 772 -12.28 -2.04 -29.35
C TYR A 772 -10.78 -1.75 -29.50
N ILE A 773 -10.30 -0.66 -28.89
CA ILE A 773 -8.88 -0.29 -28.90
C ILE A 773 -8.04 -1.35 -28.17
N GLU A 774 -8.47 -1.78 -26.98
CA GLU A 774 -7.75 -2.74 -26.15
C GLU A 774 -7.63 -4.12 -26.83
N PHE A 775 -8.73 -4.66 -27.38
CA PHE A 775 -8.70 -5.95 -28.09
C PHE A 775 -7.85 -5.89 -29.36
N THR A 776 -7.95 -4.79 -30.12
CA THR A 776 -7.11 -4.60 -31.32
C THR A 776 -5.63 -4.57 -30.96
N ALA A 777 -5.26 -3.89 -29.87
CA ALA A 777 -3.88 -3.86 -29.38
C ALA A 777 -3.39 -5.22 -28.86
N LEU A 778 -4.29 -6.01 -28.25
CA LEU A 778 -4.02 -7.41 -27.86
C LEU A 778 -3.86 -8.35 -29.07
N GLY A 779 -4.12 -7.89 -30.29
CA GLY A 779 -4.02 -8.70 -31.50
C GLY A 779 -5.22 -9.63 -31.67
N VAL A 780 -6.41 -9.22 -31.21
CA VAL A 780 -7.62 -10.05 -31.17
C VAL A 780 -8.74 -9.38 -31.98
N PRO A 781 -9.25 -10.01 -33.06
CA PRO A 781 -10.41 -9.50 -33.80
C PRO A 781 -11.69 -9.65 -32.97
N VAL A 782 -12.64 -8.72 -33.11
CA VAL A 782 -13.80 -8.63 -32.21
C VAL A 782 -15.16 -8.79 -32.89
N VAL A 783 -16.12 -9.35 -32.15
CA VAL A 783 -17.56 -9.22 -32.39
C VAL A 783 -18.16 -8.42 -31.24
N ALA A 784 -18.87 -7.34 -31.53
CA ALA A 784 -19.46 -6.45 -30.54
C ALA A 784 -20.98 -6.35 -30.68
N SER A 785 -21.65 -5.89 -29.63
CA SER A 785 -23.09 -5.60 -29.69
C SER A 785 -23.37 -4.45 -30.65
N ASP A 786 -24.45 -4.57 -31.42
CA ASP A 786 -24.90 -3.55 -32.37
C ASP A 786 -25.58 -2.34 -31.68
N VAL A 787 -24.80 -1.62 -30.88
CA VAL A 787 -25.23 -0.41 -30.15
C VAL A 787 -24.49 0.84 -30.65
N ASP A 788 -25.03 2.02 -30.37
CA ASP A 788 -24.59 3.30 -30.96
C ASP A 788 -23.07 3.56 -30.84
N VAL A 789 -22.44 3.22 -29.71
CA VAL A 789 -20.99 3.38 -29.54
C VAL A 789 -20.20 2.55 -30.56
N TYR A 790 -20.60 1.29 -30.80
CA TYR A 790 -19.88 0.39 -31.69
C TYR A 790 -20.30 0.56 -33.15
N LYS A 791 -21.53 0.99 -33.45
CA LYS A 791 -21.94 1.42 -34.81
C LYS A 791 -21.06 2.54 -35.37
N ASN A 792 -20.63 3.46 -34.50
CA ASN A 792 -19.78 4.59 -34.86
C ASN A 792 -18.27 4.27 -34.77
N THR A 793 -17.91 3.04 -34.42
CA THR A 793 -16.52 2.63 -34.17
C THR A 793 -16.09 1.47 -35.07
N ILE A 794 -16.96 0.49 -35.30
CA ILE A 794 -16.67 -0.75 -36.04
C ILE A 794 -17.37 -0.68 -37.39
N GLU A 795 -16.60 -0.87 -38.46
CA GLU A 795 -17.13 -1.12 -39.79
C GLU A 795 -17.40 -2.62 -39.94
N ASP A 796 -18.67 -3.01 -39.97
CA ASP A 796 -19.10 -4.42 -39.93
C ASP A 796 -18.50 -5.24 -41.09
N GLY A 797 -17.77 -6.29 -40.73
CA GLY A 797 -17.05 -7.17 -41.65
C GLY A 797 -15.71 -6.65 -42.14
N VAL A 798 -15.32 -5.42 -41.77
CA VAL A 798 -14.06 -4.80 -42.18
C VAL A 798 -13.10 -4.67 -41.00
N THR A 799 -13.49 -3.97 -39.94
CA THR A 799 -12.65 -3.76 -38.74
C THR A 799 -13.12 -4.56 -37.52
N GLY A 800 -14.26 -5.23 -37.64
CA GLY A 800 -14.86 -6.12 -36.64
C GLY A 800 -16.23 -6.56 -37.11
N PHE A 801 -17.00 -7.24 -36.27
CA PHE A 801 -18.41 -7.52 -36.56
C PHE A 801 -19.34 -6.91 -35.51
N LEU A 802 -20.54 -6.54 -35.96
CA LEU A 802 -21.64 -6.10 -35.11
C LEU A 802 -22.74 -7.17 -35.12
N ALA A 803 -23.36 -7.40 -33.96
CA ALA A 803 -24.46 -8.34 -33.81
C ALA A 803 -25.54 -7.82 -32.84
N ASN A 804 -26.80 -7.89 -33.26
CA ASN A 804 -27.98 -7.42 -32.52
C ASN A 804 -28.85 -8.57 -32.00
N SER A 805 -28.74 -9.76 -32.60
CA SER A 805 -29.52 -10.95 -32.20
C SER A 805 -28.62 -12.15 -31.93
N GLU A 806 -29.11 -13.13 -31.16
CA GLU A 806 -28.37 -14.38 -30.92
C GLU A 806 -27.95 -15.07 -32.23
N ASP A 807 -28.82 -15.06 -33.25
CA ASP A 807 -28.52 -15.66 -34.57
C ASP A 807 -27.40 -14.93 -35.30
N GLU A 808 -27.38 -13.60 -35.24
CA GLU A 808 -26.27 -12.82 -35.79
C GLU A 808 -24.98 -13.08 -35.03
N TRP A 809 -25.01 -13.10 -33.70
CA TRP A 809 -23.84 -13.43 -32.88
C TRP A 809 -23.26 -14.79 -33.25
N VAL A 810 -24.11 -15.82 -33.34
CA VAL A 810 -23.70 -17.16 -33.78
C VAL A 810 -23.12 -17.11 -35.20
N ASN A 811 -23.79 -16.45 -36.15
CA ASN A 811 -23.31 -16.36 -37.53
C ASN A 811 -21.93 -15.68 -37.64
N LYS A 812 -21.76 -14.52 -37.01
CA LYS A 812 -20.53 -13.73 -37.10
C LYS A 812 -19.37 -14.42 -36.38
N LEU A 813 -19.61 -15.01 -35.21
CA LEU A 813 -18.61 -15.81 -34.51
C LEU A 813 -18.25 -17.07 -35.29
N SER A 814 -19.22 -17.77 -35.89
CA SER A 814 -18.95 -18.93 -36.75
C SER A 814 -18.02 -18.59 -37.91
N ARG A 815 -18.22 -17.45 -38.57
CA ARG A 815 -17.33 -17.00 -39.65
C ARG A 815 -15.88 -16.81 -39.19
N LEU A 816 -15.67 -16.24 -38.00
CA LEU A 816 -14.33 -16.04 -37.44
C LEU A 816 -13.70 -17.35 -36.95
N ILE A 817 -14.49 -18.28 -36.42
CA ILE A 817 -14.03 -19.62 -35.98
C ILE A 817 -13.53 -20.41 -37.20
N GLU A 818 -14.25 -20.34 -38.33
CA GLU A 818 -13.96 -21.13 -39.53
C GLU A 818 -12.84 -20.54 -40.40
N ASP A 819 -12.66 -19.21 -40.41
CA ASP A 819 -11.74 -18.52 -41.32
C ASP A 819 -10.66 -17.70 -40.58
N PRO A 820 -9.46 -18.28 -40.37
CA PRO A 820 -8.31 -17.57 -39.80
C PRO A 820 -7.80 -16.43 -40.69
N THR A 821 -8.00 -16.50 -42.01
CA THR A 821 -7.59 -15.45 -42.95
C THR A 821 -8.46 -14.23 -42.76
N LEU A 822 -9.77 -14.44 -42.59
CA LEU A 822 -10.72 -13.38 -42.24
C LEU A 822 -10.37 -12.75 -40.89
N ARG A 823 -10.06 -13.56 -39.86
CA ARG A 823 -9.58 -13.06 -38.56
C ARG A 823 -8.38 -12.13 -38.69
N HIS A 824 -7.38 -12.55 -39.47
CA HIS A 824 -6.18 -11.78 -39.69
C HIS A 824 -6.46 -10.47 -40.46
N GLY A 825 -7.27 -10.54 -41.52
CA GLY A 825 -7.67 -9.37 -42.32
C GLY A 825 -8.42 -8.33 -41.49
N ILE A 826 -9.42 -8.75 -40.72
CA ILE A 826 -10.19 -7.87 -39.82
C ILE A 826 -9.27 -7.18 -38.82
N LEU A 827 -8.37 -7.94 -38.20
CA LEU A 827 -7.44 -7.39 -37.21
C LEU A 827 -6.47 -6.38 -37.82
N ASN A 828 -5.96 -6.61 -39.04
CA ASN A 828 -5.08 -5.65 -39.69
C ASN A 828 -5.81 -4.35 -40.02
N ASN A 829 -7.03 -4.43 -40.54
CA ASN A 829 -7.87 -3.25 -40.78
C ASN A 829 -8.15 -2.49 -39.48
N ALA A 830 -8.43 -3.21 -38.39
CA ALA A 830 -8.65 -2.60 -37.07
C ALA A 830 -7.39 -1.90 -36.54
N ARG A 831 -6.20 -2.48 -36.75
CA ARG A 831 -4.93 -1.84 -36.41
C ARG A 831 -4.72 -0.54 -37.17
N ASP A 832 -4.97 -0.56 -38.48
CA ASP A 832 -4.86 0.64 -39.31
C ASP A 832 -5.84 1.72 -38.86
N ASP A 833 -7.06 1.34 -38.49
CA ASP A 833 -8.05 2.25 -37.91
C ASP A 833 -7.56 2.88 -36.60
N ILE A 834 -7.08 2.07 -35.63
CA ILE A 834 -6.64 2.62 -34.34
C ILE A 834 -5.42 3.53 -34.48
N LEU A 835 -4.46 3.16 -35.32
CA LEU A 835 -3.26 3.98 -35.56
C LEU A 835 -3.58 5.30 -36.26
N LYS A 836 -4.61 5.31 -37.11
CA LYS A 836 -5.05 6.51 -37.83
C LYS A 836 -5.91 7.43 -36.97
N ASN A 837 -6.87 6.88 -36.23
CA ASN A 837 -7.96 7.64 -35.64
C ASN A 837 -7.84 7.85 -34.12
N TYR A 838 -6.95 7.11 -33.44
CA TYR A 838 -6.84 7.08 -31.97
C TYR A 838 -5.45 7.50 -31.49
N ASP A 839 -4.92 8.57 -32.06
CA ASP A 839 -3.59 9.11 -31.73
C ASP A 839 -3.60 9.96 -30.46
N LEU A 840 -2.65 9.69 -29.56
CA LEU A 840 -2.44 10.42 -28.30
C LEU A 840 -2.16 11.91 -28.54
N ARG A 841 -1.32 12.25 -29.54
CA ARG A 841 -0.91 13.65 -29.76
C ARG A 841 -2.07 14.50 -30.25
N SER A 842 -2.93 13.94 -31.09
CA SER A 842 -4.19 14.57 -31.51
C SER A 842 -5.06 14.90 -30.30
N ARG A 843 -5.23 13.98 -29.35
CA ARG A 843 -6.01 14.23 -28.13
C ARG A 843 -5.35 15.24 -27.20
N ALA A 844 -4.02 15.22 -27.08
CA ALA A 844 -3.27 16.21 -26.30
C ALA A 844 -3.47 17.63 -26.86
N LYS A 845 -3.53 17.78 -28.19
CA LYS A 845 -3.82 19.07 -28.85
C LYS A 845 -5.24 19.58 -28.55
N GLN A 846 -6.22 18.69 -28.43
CA GLN A 846 -7.58 19.10 -28.03
C GLN A 846 -7.61 19.65 -26.59
N TRP A 847 -6.80 19.09 -25.70
CA TRP A 847 -6.60 19.64 -24.35
C TRP A 847 -5.87 20.99 -24.36
N ASP A 848 -4.87 21.15 -25.22
CA ASP A 848 -4.19 22.45 -25.44
C ASP A 848 -5.19 23.56 -25.81
N GLU A 849 -6.10 23.27 -26.75
CA GLU A 849 -7.16 24.19 -27.16
C GLU A 849 -8.12 24.52 -26.00
N ILE A 850 -8.44 23.56 -25.14
CA ILE A 850 -9.25 23.80 -23.94
C ILE A 850 -8.51 24.73 -22.98
N PHE A 851 -7.24 24.48 -22.66
CA PHE A 851 -6.51 25.31 -21.72
C PHE A 851 -6.31 26.74 -22.22
N LYS A 852 -6.07 26.92 -23.52
CA LYS A 852 -5.90 28.23 -24.19
C LYS A 852 -7.21 28.97 -24.49
N ARG A 853 -8.37 28.33 -24.35
CA ARG A 853 -9.68 28.95 -24.62
C ARG A 853 -10.06 29.92 -23.50
N GLY A 854 -10.07 31.22 -23.79
CA GLY A 854 -10.50 32.25 -22.83
C GLY A 854 -9.49 32.53 -21.71
N SER A 855 -8.22 32.14 -21.92
CA SER A 855 -7.06 32.58 -21.13
C SER A 855 -6.74 34.05 -21.37
#